data_AF-A0AAD5UQ53-F1
#
_entry.id   AF-A0AAD5UQ53-F1
#
_cell.length_a   1.000
_cell.length_b   1.000
_cell.length_c   1.000
_cell.angle_alpha   90.00
_cell.angle_beta   90.00
_cell.angle_gamma   90.00
#
_symmetry.space_group_name_H-M   'P 1'
#
loop_
_entity.id
_entity.type
_entity.pdbx_description
1 polymer ?
#
loop_
_entity_poly.entity_id
_entity_poly.type
_entity_poly.pdbx_seq_one_letter_code
_entity_poly.pdbx_strand_id
1 'polypeptide(L)'
;MHIALLVAAVFGLAPIRHEKHRTFSKVKVQKASASFQYFEQPQDHFDPSNTNTWKQRFYVDDSNFHNNGPVFLELGGEGEIDPSYLQYQLETQLAKRYNGVHIILEHRYYSNHSRPVQDVDIDNPTYSQLKYLSSEQALADAANFIKNYTPSKKPSVWITTGGSYAGALSAWMRDKYPDLVFAAHASSAPILAKEDFWEYGYAVDVGIPKTGGTEACAAGWRRAVKLFDKKLQTNATELGVTFNKTNSLNETLSFGNAAGISAYWGQLVQYGQPTPLIYHGKHKNDVDLVCSGKYYTTFIDTNSTDEALLNDYMEFSNLQPVNPPPQDPYANAFWQYQFCMEFGFFQDYTSKNTTSFSSYLTLDFWREECATSFPDAYKGFNKSITNTMYGGLNIVNNATNIIFANGDNYMHLSLAVLALSVCALKPIRHDKVQQLEAFALKADDGKNIMNHAPLTNYQYFTQPQDHFDKRNKNTWQQKFFVDDRYFQDNGPVFLELGGEGPISGRYVNYQLETQLAKRYNGLHIILEHRYYGTNSSQPVQNIDYQNPKKAQFKYLTAEQALEDAANFIRHYQLSKNASAWITFGGSYSGALSAWMRYKYPDLVYAAHASSAPVLAKENFWEYGHAVDVGLPKTNGGNEACETGWKRAVKLYDHYLSKNKTLAHNITALGDAASISSYFAGFVQYGYPTQLIYKNETLNDIDIVCSGNNYTSFIDPKSSDKQLLHDYIEFSTLAPAQPQEDNIVVNVGWNYQYCTEFGYFQDYARKNTTAYSKYVSVEYWRKSCAAAFPDGYHISGYHNTNKKFGGLDIVNLATNIVFVNGEIDPWHWLGINFQPSTPNYFVFVALGHHCDDLFVYEDHPEYYTPGQLEANKEILATWDKLIAAIPNKH
;
A
#
# COMPACT_ATOMS: atom_id res chain seq x y z
N MET A 1 30.34 20.97 48.01
CA MET A 1 29.39 20.00 48.61
C MET A 1 28.50 20.80 49.53
N HIS A 2 27.19 20.85 49.27
CA HIS A 2 26.17 21.82 49.72
C HIS A 2 25.78 22.79 48.60
N ILE A 3 24.46 22.96 48.45
CA ILE A 3 23.71 23.78 47.49
C ILE A 3 23.45 23.10 46.12
N ALA A 4 22.67 22.01 46.16
CA ALA A 4 21.74 21.62 45.08
C ALA A 4 20.68 20.61 45.58
N LEU A 5 20.29 20.68 46.86
CA LEU A 5 19.43 19.69 47.53
C LEU A 5 18.05 20.26 47.89
N LEU A 6 17.52 21.24 47.13
CA LEU A 6 16.30 21.97 47.53
C LEU A 6 15.30 22.29 46.42
N VAL A 7 15.34 21.61 45.27
CA VAL A 7 14.28 21.76 44.23
C VAL A 7 13.61 20.44 43.81
N ALA A 8 14.05 19.30 44.34
CA ALA A 8 13.45 17.99 44.05
C ALA A 8 12.10 17.70 44.75
N ALA A 9 11.46 18.70 45.38
CA ALA A 9 10.25 18.51 46.18
C ALA A 9 8.96 19.11 45.56
N VAL A 10 8.97 19.66 44.34
CA VAL A 10 7.76 20.34 43.80
C VAL A 10 7.25 19.78 42.47
N PHE A 11 8.04 19.03 41.69
CA PHE A 11 7.54 18.40 40.46
C PHE A 11 8.09 16.99 40.31
N GLY A 12 7.31 16.00 40.74
CA GLY A 12 7.63 14.57 40.62
C GLY A 12 7.65 14.11 39.17
N LEU A 13 8.76 14.33 38.48
CA LEU A 13 9.07 13.74 37.18
C LEU A 13 10.49 13.19 37.21
N ALA A 14 10.62 11.86 37.28
CA ALA A 14 11.87 11.17 37.05
C ALA A 14 12.15 11.09 35.53
N PRO A 15 13.41 11.21 35.09
CA PRO A 15 13.80 11.10 33.68
C PRO A 15 13.61 9.66 33.17
N ILE A 16 12.96 9.52 32.02
CA ILE A 16 12.78 8.23 31.33
C ILE A 16 14.17 7.74 30.86
N ARG A 17 14.67 6.71 31.55
CA ARG A 17 15.76 5.85 31.06
C ARG A 17 15.21 5.00 29.92
N HIS A 18 16.00 4.83 28.85
CA HIS A 18 15.82 3.80 27.83
C HIS A 18 15.50 2.44 28.50
N GLU A 19 14.25 1.98 28.39
CA GLU A 19 13.92 0.59 28.68
C GLU A 19 14.52 -0.27 27.56
N LYS A 20 15.47 -1.13 27.95
CA LYS A 20 15.83 -2.33 27.19
C LYS A 20 14.54 -3.10 26.92
N HIS A 21 14.39 -3.61 25.69
CA HIS A 21 13.37 -4.60 25.31
C HIS A 21 13.06 -5.53 26.48
N ARG A 22 11.85 -5.40 27.04
CA ARG A 22 11.30 -6.42 27.93
C ARG A 22 11.17 -7.69 27.11
N THR A 23 12.10 -8.61 27.31
CA THR A 23 11.81 -10.04 27.17
C THR A 23 10.51 -10.30 27.92
N PHE A 24 9.47 -10.78 27.23
CA PHE A 24 8.26 -11.27 27.88
C PHE A 24 8.69 -12.26 28.97
N SER A 25 8.58 -11.83 30.22
CA SER A 25 8.74 -12.71 31.37
C SER A 25 7.75 -13.85 31.19
N LYS A 26 8.21 -15.10 31.27
CA LYS A 26 7.37 -16.31 31.30
C LYS A 26 6.18 -16.06 32.22
N VAL A 27 5.03 -15.73 31.65
CA VAL A 27 3.77 -15.73 32.37
C VAL A 27 3.57 -17.19 32.77
N LYS A 28 3.44 -17.45 34.07
CA LYS A 28 3.03 -18.77 34.54
C LYS A 28 1.66 -19.06 33.92
N VAL A 29 1.62 -19.91 32.90
CA VAL A 29 0.39 -20.43 32.31
C VAL A 29 -0.37 -21.13 33.43
N GLN A 30 -1.43 -20.51 33.94
CA GLN A 30 -2.44 -21.22 34.71
C GLN A 30 -3.15 -22.12 33.69
N LYS A 31 -2.96 -23.44 33.80
CA LYS A 31 -3.69 -24.43 32.99
C LYS A 31 -5.18 -24.08 33.05
N ALA A 32 -5.74 -23.66 31.91
CA ALA A 32 -7.18 -23.47 31.79
C ALA A 32 -7.84 -24.81 32.10
N SER A 33 -8.70 -24.85 33.12
CA SER A 33 -9.55 -26.00 33.41
C SER A 33 -10.79 -25.98 32.51
N ALA A 34 -10.61 -25.86 31.20
CA ALA A 34 -11.71 -25.93 30.25
C ALA A 34 -11.92 -27.41 29.86
N SER A 35 -13.08 -27.98 30.21
CA SER A 35 -13.48 -29.32 29.74
C SER A 35 -13.99 -29.22 28.30
N PHE A 36 -13.44 -30.04 27.40
CA PHE A 36 -13.98 -30.17 26.05
C PHE A 36 -15.30 -30.94 26.05
N GLN A 37 -16.12 -30.70 25.01
CA GLN A 37 -17.36 -31.42 24.74
C GLN A 37 -17.30 -32.01 23.32
N TYR A 38 -18.23 -32.92 23.02
CA TYR A 38 -18.40 -33.49 21.68
C TYR A 38 -19.78 -33.18 21.13
N PHE A 39 -19.83 -32.92 19.84
CA PHE A 39 -21.04 -32.77 19.04
C PHE A 39 -21.06 -33.87 17.96
N GLU A 40 -22.20 -34.55 17.79
CA GLU A 40 -22.35 -35.59 16.77
C GLU A 40 -22.59 -34.95 15.40
N GLN A 41 -21.73 -35.28 14.43
CA GLN A 41 -21.79 -34.81 13.05
C GLN A 41 -22.06 -35.97 12.08
N PRO A 42 -22.81 -35.75 10.99
CA PRO A 42 -22.79 -36.63 9.82
C PRO A 42 -21.36 -36.78 9.27
N GLN A 43 -21.00 -37.99 8.84
CA GLN A 43 -19.73 -38.22 8.16
C GLN A 43 -19.68 -37.48 6.81
N ASP A 44 -20.80 -37.48 6.10
CA ASP A 44 -20.97 -36.83 4.81
C ASP A 44 -22.31 -36.05 4.80
N HIS A 45 -22.24 -34.73 4.64
CA HIS A 45 -23.43 -33.87 4.57
C HIS A 45 -24.10 -33.88 3.19
N PHE A 46 -23.44 -34.43 2.17
CA PHE A 46 -23.84 -34.34 0.77
C PHE A 46 -24.25 -35.69 0.16
N ASP A 47 -24.11 -36.78 0.91
CA ASP A 47 -24.66 -38.10 0.57
C ASP A 47 -25.71 -38.54 1.60
N PRO A 48 -27.01 -38.37 1.32
CA PRO A 48 -28.07 -38.76 2.24
C PRO A 48 -28.18 -40.28 2.44
N SER A 49 -27.52 -41.09 1.61
CA SER A 49 -27.44 -42.54 1.80
C SER A 49 -26.39 -42.95 2.84
N ASN A 50 -25.44 -42.06 3.13
CA ASN A 50 -24.46 -42.26 4.18
C ASN A 50 -25.07 -41.90 5.55
N THR A 51 -25.32 -42.93 6.36
CA THR A 51 -25.91 -42.77 7.71
C THR A 51 -24.87 -42.75 8.84
N ASN A 52 -23.57 -42.77 8.51
CA ASN A 52 -22.51 -42.78 9.51
C ASN A 52 -22.39 -41.40 10.20
N THR A 53 -22.08 -41.41 11.49
CA THR A 53 -21.78 -40.20 12.27
C THR A 53 -20.40 -40.28 12.93
N TRP A 54 -19.90 -39.13 13.37
CA TRP A 54 -18.65 -39.00 14.10
C TRP A 54 -18.73 -37.86 15.12
N LYS A 55 -17.81 -37.86 16.09
CA LYS A 55 -17.77 -36.87 17.17
C LYS A 55 -16.80 -35.75 16.84
N GLN A 56 -17.31 -34.52 16.80
CA GLN A 56 -16.53 -33.29 16.65
C GLN A 56 -16.34 -32.63 18.02
N ARG A 57 -15.09 -32.39 18.40
CA ARG A 57 -14.73 -31.76 19.68
C ARG A 57 -14.94 -30.25 19.60
N PHE A 58 -15.32 -29.64 20.71
CA PHE A 58 -15.35 -28.18 20.86
C PHE A 58 -15.08 -27.75 22.30
N TYR A 59 -14.66 -26.50 22.47
CA TYR A 59 -14.57 -25.82 23.76
C TYR A 59 -15.58 -24.68 23.84
N VAL A 60 -16.05 -24.39 25.05
CA VAL A 60 -16.98 -23.29 25.31
C VAL A 60 -16.60 -22.57 26.61
N ASP A 61 -16.55 -21.25 26.54
CA ASP A 61 -16.50 -20.35 27.70
C ASP A 61 -17.76 -19.49 27.73
N ASP A 62 -18.73 -19.90 28.54
CA ASP A 62 -19.99 -19.21 28.77
C ASP A 62 -20.01 -18.40 30.08
N SER A 63 -18.85 -18.19 30.71
CA SER A 63 -18.74 -17.49 31.99
C SER A 63 -19.30 -16.05 31.97
N ASN A 64 -19.34 -15.42 30.79
CA ASN A 64 -19.84 -14.06 30.59
C ASN A 64 -21.22 -14.02 29.91
N PHE A 65 -21.83 -15.17 29.65
CA PHE A 65 -22.96 -15.26 28.75
C PHE A 65 -24.29 -14.87 29.42
N HIS A 66 -24.91 -13.82 28.89
CA HIS A 66 -26.22 -13.34 29.33
C HIS A 66 -27.29 -13.62 28.28
N ASN A 67 -28.57 -13.57 28.68
CA ASN A 67 -29.69 -13.69 27.74
C ASN A 67 -29.57 -12.61 26.64
N ASN A 68 -29.70 -13.03 25.38
CA ASN A 68 -29.53 -12.21 24.17
C ASN A 68 -28.10 -11.68 23.94
N GLY A 69 -27.06 -12.28 24.56
CA GLY A 69 -25.68 -12.04 24.18
C GLY A 69 -25.32 -12.68 22.82
N PRO A 70 -24.31 -12.17 22.09
CA PRO A 70 -23.83 -12.80 20.87
C PRO A 70 -23.00 -14.07 21.15
N VAL A 71 -22.99 -15.00 20.20
CA VAL A 71 -22.04 -16.12 20.17
C VAL A 71 -20.90 -15.78 19.22
N PHE A 72 -19.68 -15.84 19.72
CA PHE A 72 -18.46 -15.81 18.91
C PHE A 72 -18.00 -17.25 18.70
N LEU A 73 -18.14 -17.76 17.48
CA LEU A 73 -17.77 -19.10 17.07
C LEU A 73 -16.44 -19.07 16.31
N GLU A 74 -15.34 -19.35 17.00
CA GLU A 74 -14.03 -19.55 16.40
C GLU A 74 -14.01 -20.92 15.69
N LEU A 75 -13.71 -20.90 14.39
CA LEU A 75 -13.56 -22.11 13.59
C LEU A 75 -12.13 -22.62 13.70
N GLY A 76 -11.96 -23.91 13.96
CA GLY A 76 -10.65 -24.55 13.98
C GLY A 76 -10.01 -24.54 12.59
N GLY A 77 -8.71 -24.27 12.54
CA GLY A 77 -7.89 -24.30 11.33
C GLY A 77 -7.10 -25.60 11.19
N GLU A 78 -5.91 -25.48 10.63
CA GLU A 78 -4.98 -26.56 10.27
C GLU A 78 -4.22 -27.13 11.48
N GLY A 79 -4.92 -27.46 12.58
CA GLY A 79 -4.32 -28.07 13.75
C GLY A 79 -5.28 -28.32 14.91
N GLU A 80 -4.80 -29.05 15.91
CA GLU A 80 -5.55 -29.31 17.15
C GLU A 80 -5.89 -27.99 17.88
N ILE A 81 -7.15 -27.84 18.30
CA ILE A 81 -7.58 -26.65 19.05
C ILE A 81 -7.06 -26.69 20.51
N ASP A 82 -6.49 -25.57 21.00
CA ASP A 82 -5.93 -25.46 22.36
C ASP A 82 -6.89 -24.71 23.30
N PRO A 83 -7.28 -25.28 24.46
CA PRO A 83 -8.12 -24.58 25.45
C PRO A 83 -7.50 -23.29 26.01
N SER A 84 -6.18 -23.07 25.88
CA SER A 84 -5.52 -21.83 26.27
C SER A 84 -6.02 -20.61 25.48
N TYR A 85 -6.53 -20.84 24.26
CA TYR A 85 -7.12 -19.83 23.39
C TYR A 85 -8.32 -19.13 24.00
N LEU A 86 -9.12 -19.83 24.81
CA LEU A 86 -10.25 -19.25 25.54
C LEU A 86 -9.84 -18.15 26.54
N GLN A 87 -8.56 -18.00 26.91
CA GLN A 87 -8.14 -17.02 27.90
C GLN A 87 -7.74 -15.65 27.31
N TYR A 88 -7.15 -15.63 26.10
CA TYR A 88 -6.42 -14.45 25.60
C TYR A 88 -6.84 -13.98 24.20
N GLN A 89 -7.64 -14.77 23.46
CA GLN A 89 -8.06 -14.41 22.11
C GLN A 89 -9.05 -13.24 22.08
N LEU A 90 -9.17 -12.60 20.91
CA LEU A 90 -10.03 -11.44 20.68
C LEU A 90 -11.48 -11.75 21.03
N GLU A 91 -11.95 -12.92 20.65
CA GLU A 91 -13.27 -13.50 20.81
C GLU A 91 -13.65 -13.57 22.29
N THR A 92 -12.72 -13.99 23.15
CA THR A 92 -12.91 -13.96 24.60
C THR A 92 -13.08 -12.53 25.12
N GLN A 93 -12.31 -11.57 24.60
CA GLN A 93 -12.46 -10.16 25.00
C GLN A 93 -13.80 -9.58 24.51
N LEU A 94 -14.23 -9.96 23.31
CA LEU A 94 -15.53 -9.56 22.75
C LEU A 94 -16.68 -10.19 23.53
N ALA A 95 -16.59 -11.48 23.88
CA ALA A 95 -17.56 -12.17 24.73
C ALA A 95 -17.69 -11.48 26.10
N LYS A 96 -16.57 -11.12 26.74
CA LYS A 96 -16.57 -10.33 27.98
C LYS A 96 -17.22 -8.96 27.82
N ARG A 97 -16.90 -8.26 26.72
CA ARG A 97 -17.40 -6.90 26.46
C ARG A 97 -18.89 -6.85 26.14
N TYR A 98 -19.38 -7.83 25.39
CA TYR A 98 -20.74 -7.86 24.87
C TYR A 98 -21.65 -8.86 25.59
N ASN A 99 -21.22 -9.36 26.75
CA ASN A 99 -21.95 -10.35 27.54
C ASN A 99 -22.32 -11.61 26.72
N GLY A 100 -21.42 -11.99 25.82
CA GLY A 100 -21.56 -13.11 24.90
C GLY A 100 -20.89 -14.39 25.40
N VAL A 101 -20.77 -15.36 24.49
CA VAL A 101 -20.08 -16.65 24.70
C VAL A 101 -19.03 -16.85 23.63
N HIS A 102 -17.90 -17.44 24.02
CA HIS A 102 -16.85 -17.85 23.08
C HIS A 102 -16.89 -19.38 22.93
N ILE A 103 -17.02 -19.87 21.70
CA ILE A 103 -17.00 -21.30 21.35
C ILE A 103 -15.90 -21.52 20.32
N ILE A 104 -15.05 -22.53 20.52
CA ILE A 104 -14.04 -22.96 19.56
C ILE A 104 -14.44 -24.34 19.04
N LEU A 105 -14.73 -24.45 17.75
CA LEU A 105 -15.17 -25.69 17.10
C LEU A 105 -14.00 -26.35 16.36
N GLU A 106 -13.64 -27.57 16.71
CA GLU A 106 -12.50 -28.26 16.08
C GLU A 106 -12.79 -28.63 14.63
N HIS A 107 -11.82 -28.45 13.73
CA HIS A 107 -11.95 -28.88 12.35
C HIS A 107 -11.97 -30.41 12.24
N ARG A 108 -12.62 -30.95 11.20
CA ARG A 108 -12.49 -32.36 10.84
C ARG A 108 -11.04 -32.71 10.47
N TYR A 109 -10.55 -33.90 10.83
CA TYR A 109 -9.22 -34.46 10.53
C TYR A 109 -8.02 -33.90 11.32
N TYR A 110 -7.90 -32.59 11.55
CA TYR A 110 -6.72 -31.94 12.14
C TYR A 110 -6.47 -32.25 13.63
N SER A 111 -7.15 -33.25 14.18
CA SER A 111 -6.95 -33.75 15.54
C SER A 111 -7.40 -35.20 15.63
N ASN A 112 -6.76 -35.99 16.50
CA ASN A 112 -7.20 -37.36 16.76
C ASN A 112 -8.56 -37.43 17.48
N HIS A 113 -9.05 -36.30 17.98
CA HIS A 113 -10.33 -36.19 18.66
C HIS A 113 -11.51 -35.92 17.71
N SER A 114 -11.24 -35.42 16.49
CA SER A 114 -12.28 -34.93 15.57
C SER A 114 -12.09 -35.49 14.16
N ARG A 115 -12.35 -36.79 13.97
CA ARG A 115 -12.20 -37.46 12.66
C ARG A 115 -13.44 -38.23 12.20
N PRO A 116 -13.89 -38.01 10.95
CA PRO A 116 -14.94 -38.82 10.34
C PRO A 116 -14.51 -40.26 10.02
N VAL A 117 -13.21 -40.49 9.80
CA VAL A 117 -12.63 -41.81 9.48
C VAL A 117 -11.66 -42.21 10.59
N GLN A 118 -11.82 -43.42 11.13
CA GLN A 118 -10.91 -44.01 12.11
C GLN A 118 -9.70 -44.63 11.41
N ASP A 119 -8.57 -44.74 12.10
CA ASP A 119 -7.34 -45.40 11.62
C ASP A 119 -6.78 -44.82 10.30
N VAL A 120 -6.71 -43.49 10.20
CA VAL A 120 -6.01 -42.82 9.10
C VAL A 120 -4.50 -43.05 9.23
N ASP A 121 -3.88 -43.56 8.17
CA ASP A 121 -2.41 -43.61 8.05
C ASP A 121 -1.90 -42.18 7.86
N ILE A 122 -1.22 -41.65 8.87
CA ILE A 122 -0.75 -40.27 8.89
C ILE A 122 0.46 -40.03 8.00
N ASP A 123 1.25 -41.08 7.79
CA ASP A 123 2.49 -41.00 7.03
C ASP A 123 2.19 -41.13 5.54
N ASN A 124 1.11 -41.84 5.18
CA ASN A 124 0.68 -42.02 3.80
C ASN A 124 -0.85 -42.20 3.66
N PRO A 125 -1.65 -41.13 3.84
CA PRO A 125 -3.10 -41.24 3.83
C PRO A 125 -3.65 -41.49 2.41
N THR A 126 -4.57 -42.45 2.29
CA THR A 126 -5.22 -42.77 1.01
C THR A 126 -6.40 -41.85 0.70
N TYR A 127 -6.78 -41.77 -0.59
CA TYR A 127 -7.97 -41.02 -1.01
C TYR A 127 -9.24 -41.43 -0.25
N SER A 128 -9.46 -42.74 -0.05
CA SER A 128 -10.66 -43.23 0.64
C SER A 128 -10.71 -42.81 2.10
N GLN A 129 -9.55 -42.58 2.72
CA GLN A 129 -9.43 -42.04 4.08
C GLN A 129 -9.64 -40.53 4.14
N LEU A 130 -9.29 -39.78 3.09
CA LEU A 130 -9.35 -38.31 3.05
C LEU A 130 -10.51 -37.71 2.25
N LYS A 131 -11.32 -38.50 1.54
CA LYS A 131 -12.42 -37.97 0.70
C LYS A 131 -13.46 -37.11 1.44
N TYR A 132 -13.52 -37.17 2.77
CA TYR A 132 -14.40 -36.32 3.58
C TYR A 132 -13.69 -35.08 4.15
N LEU A 133 -12.40 -34.89 3.85
CA LEU A 133 -11.64 -33.68 4.16
C LEU A 133 -11.84 -32.68 3.04
N SER A 134 -12.83 -31.79 3.21
CA SER A 134 -13.01 -30.63 2.35
C SER A 134 -13.52 -29.43 3.13
N SER A 135 -13.27 -28.22 2.62
CA SER A 135 -13.82 -26.99 3.19
C SER A 135 -15.36 -27.01 3.16
N GLU A 136 -15.96 -27.58 2.12
CA GLU A 136 -17.42 -27.67 1.94
C GLU A 136 -18.06 -28.47 3.09
N GLN A 137 -17.46 -29.62 3.43
CA GLN A 137 -17.90 -30.43 4.54
C GLN A 137 -17.67 -29.77 5.90
N ALA A 138 -16.56 -29.03 6.06
CA ALA A 138 -16.27 -28.29 7.29
C ALA A 138 -17.25 -27.12 7.51
N LEU A 139 -17.66 -26.43 6.44
CA LEU A 139 -18.70 -25.41 6.49
C LEU A 139 -20.06 -26.04 6.84
N ALA A 140 -20.37 -27.20 6.27
CA ALA A 140 -21.59 -27.94 6.60
C ALA A 140 -21.61 -28.42 8.06
N ASP A 141 -20.46 -28.85 8.61
CA ASP A 141 -20.32 -29.15 10.04
C ASP A 141 -20.66 -27.94 10.90
N ALA A 142 -20.06 -26.78 10.61
CA ALA A 142 -20.31 -25.55 11.37
C ALA A 142 -21.78 -25.10 11.26
N ALA A 143 -22.39 -25.21 10.07
CA ALA A 143 -23.81 -24.91 9.88
C ALA A 143 -24.72 -25.88 10.66
N ASN A 144 -24.39 -27.18 10.66
CA ASN A 144 -25.12 -28.18 11.44
C ASN A 144 -24.98 -27.98 12.95
N PHE A 145 -23.79 -27.56 13.39
CA PHE A 145 -23.50 -27.19 14.78
C PHE A 145 -24.37 -26.00 15.20
N ILE A 146 -24.36 -24.90 14.45
CA ILE A 146 -25.15 -23.69 14.75
C ILE A 146 -26.66 -24.00 14.82
N LYS A 147 -27.16 -24.90 13.95
CA LYS A 147 -28.58 -25.27 13.91
C LYS A 147 -29.04 -26.10 15.11
N ASN A 148 -28.17 -27.00 15.61
CA ASN A 148 -28.60 -28.05 16.55
C ASN A 148 -27.95 -27.93 17.93
N TYR A 149 -26.87 -27.19 18.09
CA TYR A 149 -26.29 -26.90 19.39
C TYR A 149 -27.11 -25.81 20.10
N THR A 150 -27.50 -26.07 21.34
CA THR A 150 -28.23 -25.09 22.17
C THR A 150 -27.30 -24.58 23.28
N PRO A 151 -26.83 -23.32 23.19
CA PRO A 151 -26.05 -22.69 24.25
C PRO A 151 -26.80 -22.60 25.59
N SER A 152 -26.09 -22.36 26.70
CA SER A 152 -26.67 -22.30 28.05
C SER A 152 -27.69 -21.17 28.27
N LYS A 153 -27.69 -20.15 27.39
CA LYS A 153 -28.65 -19.04 27.32
C LYS A 153 -29.07 -18.81 25.86
N LYS A 154 -30.17 -18.10 25.63
CA LYS A 154 -30.63 -17.76 24.27
C LYS A 154 -29.69 -16.73 23.63
N PRO A 155 -29.03 -17.03 22.49
CA PRO A 155 -28.17 -16.08 21.80
C PRO A 155 -28.98 -15.05 21.00
N SER A 156 -28.44 -13.85 20.81
CA SER A 156 -29.01 -12.86 19.87
C SER A 156 -28.60 -13.09 18.43
N VAL A 157 -27.32 -13.39 18.21
CA VAL A 157 -26.71 -13.63 16.89
C VAL A 157 -25.53 -14.59 17.01
N TRP A 158 -25.16 -15.21 15.90
CA TRP A 158 -23.92 -15.96 15.74
C TRP A 158 -22.94 -15.19 14.87
N ILE A 159 -21.70 -15.08 15.33
CA ILE A 159 -20.60 -14.43 14.62
C ILE A 159 -19.48 -15.45 14.48
N THR A 160 -19.05 -15.77 13.26
CA THR A 160 -17.93 -16.69 13.05
C THR A 160 -16.61 -15.93 13.07
N THR A 161 -15.53 -16.56 13.53
CA THR A 161 -14.19 -15.98 13.48
C THR A 161 -13.15 -17.03 13.11
N GLY A 162 -12.01 -16.59 12.59
CA GLY A 162 -10.85 -17.44 12.37
C GLY A 162 -9.66 -16.71 11.77
N GLY A 163 -8.50 -17.35 11.83
CA GLY A 163 -7.25 -16.90 11.21
C GLY A 163 -6.78 -17.84 10.09
N SER A 164 -6.05 -17.35 9.09
CA SER A 164 -5.56 -18.18 7.97
C SER A 164 -6.73 -18.90 7.25
N TYR A 165 -6.63 -20.19 6.97
CA TYR A 165 -7.71 -21.02 6.43
C TYR A 165 -9.00 -20.96 7.28
N ALA A 166 -8.92 -20.95 8.61
CA ALA A 166 -10.10 -20.76 9.45
C ALA A 166 -10.76 -19.38 9.25
N GLY A 167 -9.95 -18.36 8.90
CA GLY A 167 -10.45 -17.05 8.47
C GLY A 167 -11.21 -17.15 7.14
N ALA A 168 -10.71 -17.94 6.18
CA ALA A 168 -11.42 -18.22 4.93
C ALA A 168 -12.75 -18.96 5.19
N LEU A 169 -12.74 -19.98 6.06
CA LEU A 169 -13.96 -20.66 6.50
C LEU A 169 -14.96 -19.69 7.15
N SER A 170 -14.49 -18.77 7.99
CA SER A 170 -15.35 -17.77 8.63
C SER A 170 -16.02 -16.86 7.61
N ALA A 171 -15.28 -16.37 6.61
CA ALA A 171 -15.83 -15.59 5.50
C ALA A 171 -16.84 -16.40 4.69
N TRP A 172 -16.51 -17.63 4.30
CA TRP A 172 -17.39 -18.51 3.53
C TRP A 172 -18.64 -18.91 4.31
N MET A 173 -18.56 -19.06 5.63
CA MET A 173 -19.73 -19.28 6.48
C MET A 173 -20.74 -18.14 6.37
N ARG A 174 -20.26 -16.89 6.37
CA ARG A 174 -21.12 -15.72 6.22
C ARG A 174 -21.70 -15.59 4.81
N ASP A 175 -20.95 -15.95 3.77
CA ASP A 175 -21.44 -15.97 2.38
C ASP A 175 -22.50 -17.07 2.14
N LYS A 176 -22.24 -18.29 2.58
CA LYS A 176 -23.08 -19.47 2.29
C LYS A 176 -24.25 -19.65 3.24
N TYR A 177 -24.12 -19.19 4.48
CA TYR A 177 -25.14 -19.34 5.51
C TYR A 177 -25.51 -17.99 6.14
N PRO A 178 -25.90 -16.96 5.36
CA PRO A 178 -26.20 -15.63 5.87
C PRO A 178 -27.41 -15.60 6.84
N ASP A 179 -28.27 -16.60 6.75
CA ASP A 179 -29.41 -16.79 7.67
C ASP A 179 -28.98 -17.36 9.04
N LEU A 180 -27.83 -18.01 9.12
CA LEU A 180 -27.30 -18.60 10.36
C LEU A 180 -26.26 -17.71 11.01
N VAL A 181 -25.37 -17.11 10.21
CA VAL A 181 -24.22 -16.34 10.68
C VAL A 181 -24.45 -14.89 10.37
N PHE A 182 -24.58 -14.04 11.39
CA PHE A 182 -24.87 -12.61 11.25
C PHE A 182 -23.67 -11.80 10.71
N ALA A 183 -22.47 -12.13 11.15
CA ALA A 183 -21.22 -11.48 10.76
C ALA A 183 -20.03 -12.46 10.86
N ALA A 184 -18.92 -12.12 10.19
CA ALA A 184 -17.69 -12.89 10.22
C ALA A 184 -16.46 -12.01 10.47
N HIS A 185 -15.48 -12.52 11.21
CA HIS A 185 -14.14 -11.94 11.35
C HIS A 185 -13.11 -12.90 10.73
N ALA A 186 -12.63 -12.53 9.56
CA ALA A 186 -11.74 -13.33 8.70
C ALA A 186 -10.32 -12.74 8.73
N SER A 187 -9.47 -13.20 9.65
CA SER A 187 -8.10 -12.71 9.76
C SER A 187 -7.15 -13.47 8.84
N SER A 188 -6.32 -12.76 8.07
CA SER A 188 -5.32 -13.32 7.15
C SER A 188 -5.89 -14.41 6.24
N ALA A 189 -7.12 -14.23 5.76
CA ALA A 189 -7.91 -15.26 5.10
C ALA A 189 -7.52 -15.44 3.61
N PRO A 190 -6.99 -16.60 3.18
CA PRO A 190 -6.66 -16.86 1.79
C PRO A 190 -7.91 -17.30 1.00
N ILE A 191 -8.73 -16.32 0.59
CA ILE A 191 -10.02 -16.57 -0.07
C ILE A 191 -9.95 -16.84 -1.58
N LEU A 192 -8.79 -16.59 -2.21
CA LEU A 192 -8.60 -16.78 -3.66
C LEU A 192 -7.70 -18.00 -3.91
N ALA A 193 -8.29 -19.11 -4.32
CA ALA A 193 -7.53 -20.30 -4.72
C ALA A 193 -6.68 -20.02 -5.96
N LYS A 194 -5.41 -20.43 -5.92
CA LYS A 194 -4.42 -20.07 -6.94
C LYS A 194 -3.38 -21.17 -7.11
N GLU A 195 -3.28 -21.68 -8.34
CA GLU A 195 -2.35 -22.75 -8.68
C GLU A 195 -0.89 -22.27 -8.69
N ASP A 196 -0.54 -21.29 -9.53
CA ASP A 196 0.78 -20.65 -9.50
C ASP A 196 0.75 -19.47 -8.51
N PHE A 197 1.34 -19.64 -7.33
CA PHE A 197 1.36 -18.65 -6.24
C PHE A 197 2.75 -18.05 -5.99
N TRP A 198 3.39 -17.57 -7.06
CA TRP A 198 4.67 -16.87 -6.99
C TRP A 198 4.67 -15.62 -6.07
N GLU A 199 3.52 -14.96 -5.85
CA GLU A 199 3.43 -13.77 -4.98
C GLU A 199 3.81 -14.06 -3.54
N TYR A 200 3.68 -15.31 -3.09
CA TYR A 200 4.14 -15.72 -1.76
C TYR A 200 5.67 -15.56 -1.64
N GLY A 201 6.42 -16.04 -2.64
CA GLY A 201 7.88 -15.87 -2.68
C GLY A 201 8.31 -14.41 -2.78
N TYR A 202 7.55 -13.59 -3.51
CA TYR A 202 7.79 -12.14 -3.55
C TYR A 202 7.56 -11.47 -2.18
N ALA A 203 6.46 -11.81 -1.50
CA ALA A 203 6.16 -11.31 -0.16
C ALA A 203 7.26 -11.66 0.85
N VAL A 204 7.84 -12.86 0.71
CA VAL A 204 9.00 -13.29 1.50
C VAL A 204 10.23 -12.43 1.18
N ASP A 205 10.61 -12.28 -0.09
CA ASP A 205 11.78 -11.49 -0.51
C ASP A 205 11.75 -10.07 0.08
N VAL A 206 10.60 -9.39 -0.01
CA VAL A 206 10.44 -8.04 0.54
C VAL A 206 10.31 -8.02 2.05
N GLY A 207 9.98 -9.15 2.68
CA GLY A 207 9.78 -9.31 4.11
C GLY A 207 11.08 -9.46 4.90
N ILE A 208 12.09 -10.12 4.32
CA ILE A 208 13.38 -10.42 4.97
C ILE A 208 14.05 -9.17 5.59
N PRO A 209 14.18 -8.03 4.87
CA PRO A 209 14.79 -6.82 5.45
C PRO A 209 13.97 -6.17 6.57
N LYS A 210 12.71 -6.59 6.76
CA LYS A 210 11.74 -5.96 7.66
C LYS A 210 11.54 -6.74 8.96
N THR A 211 11.79 -8.04 8.94
CA THR A 211 11.71 -8.94 10.11
C THR A 211 13.04 -9.12 10.84
N GLY A 212 13.96 -8.18 10.65
CA GLY A 212 15.24 -8.12 11.37
C GLY A 212 16.48 -8.35 10.49
N GLY A 213 16.31 -8.65 9.20
CA GLY A 213 17.40 -8.71 8.24
C GLY A 213 17.83 -7.34 7.68
N THR A 214 19.01 -7.27 7.05
CA THR A 214 19.42 -6.12 6.23
C THR A 214 19.17 -6.40 4.75
N GLU A 215 19.09 -5.36 3.91
CA GLU A 215 19.04 -5.56 2.45
C GLU A 215 20.26 -6.32 1.93
N ALA A 216 21.42 -6.12 2.56
CA ALA A 216 22.63 -6.88 2.25
C ALA A 216 22.43 -8.38 2.53
N CYS A 217 21.80 -8.74 3.67
CA CYS A 217 21.45 -10.12 3.98
C CYS A 217 20.50 -10.72 2.93
N ALA A 218 19.43 -10.00 2.60
CA ALA A 218 18.48 -10.47 1.59
C ALA A 218 19.18 -10.66 0.23
N ALA A 219 20.06 -9.75 -0.17
CA ALA A 219 20.85 -9.88 -1.40
C ALA A 219 21.84 -11.07 -1.36
N GLY A 220 22.55 -11.28 -0.26
CA GLY A 220 23.45 -12.43 -0.10
C GLY A 220 22.69 -13.75 -0.08
N TRP A 221 21.51 -13.77 0.53
CA TRP A 221 20.61 -14.92 0.52
C TRP A 221 20.17 -15.29 -0.90
N ARG A 222 19.67 -14.31 -1.65
CA ARG A 222 19.28 -14.45 -3.07
C ARG A 222 20.43 -14.96 -3.94
N ARG A 223 21.64 -14.48 -3.70
CA ARG A 223 22.85 -14.97 -4.37
C ARG A 223 23.12 -16.44 -4.02
N ALA A 224 23.01 -16.81 -2.75
CA ALA A 224 23.24 -18.19 -2.31
C ALA A 224 22.27 -19.18 -2.96
N VAL A 225 20.98 -18.84 -3.05
CA VAL A 225 19.96 -19.66 -3.73
C VAL A 225 20.31 -19.84 -5.22
N LYS A 226 20.73 -18.78 -5.92
CA LYS A 226 21.16 -18.87 -7.32
C LYS A 226 22.40 -19.75 -7.51
N LEU A 227 23.35 -19.67 -6.59
CA LEU A 227 24.56 -20.50 -6.61
C LEU A 227 24.23 -21.97 -6.36
N PHE A 228 23.31 -22.22 -5.43
CA PHE A 228 22.78 -23.55 -5.16
C PHE A 228 22.09 -24.13 -6.39
N ASP A 229 21.18 -23.39 -7.01
CA ASP A 229 20.49 -23.83 -8.23
C ASP A 229 21.47 -24.12 -9.37
N LYS A 230 22.48 -23.26 -9.56
CA LYS A 230 23.53 -23.48 -10.57
C LYS A 230 24.34 -24.75 -10.29
N LYS A 231 24.72 -25.00 -9.02
CA LYS A 231 25.47 -26.20 -8.66
C LYS A 231 24.60 -27.46 -8.78
N LEU A 232 23.31 -27.35 -8.48
CA LEU A 232 22.31 -28.41 -8.68
C LEU A 232 22.17 -28.81 -10.16
N GLN A 233 22.25 -27.85 -11.09
CA GLN A 233 22.26 -28.12 -12.54
C GLN A 233 23.52 -28.88 -12.99
N THR A 234 24.67 -28.60 -12.39
CA THR A 234 25.97 -29.08 -12.89
C THR A 234 26.53 -30.32 -12.16
N ASN A 235 26.23 -30.50 -10.87
CA ASN A 235 26.78 -31.60 -10.06
C ASN A 235 25.88 -31.97 -8.87
N ALA A 236 24.66 -32.43 -9.18
CA ALA A 236 23.65 -32.86 -8.21
C ALA A 236 24.19 -33.89 -7.18
N THR A 237 25.00 -34.85 -7.63
CA THR A 237 25.56 -35.92 -6.78
C THR A 237 26.52 -35.41 -5.71
N GLU A 238 27.30 -34.35 -5.99
CA GLU A 238 28.21 -33.71 -5.02
C GLU A 238 27.45 -32.96 -3.92
N LEU A 239 26.24 -32.49 -4.23
CA LEU A 239 25.31 -31.88 -3.25
C LEU A 239 24.50 -32.94 -2.47
N GLY A 240 24.75 -34.24 -2.69
CA GLY A 240 23.95 -35.33 -2.11
C GLY A 240 22.54 -35.39 -2.70
N VAL A 241 22.34 -34.92 -3.94
CA VAL A 241 21.05 -34.89 -4.64
C VAL A 241 20.98 -36.05 -5.62
N THR A 242 20.02 -36.95 -5.39
CA THR A 242 19.63 -37.97 -6.36
C THR A 242 18.24 -37.63 -6.91
N PHE A 243 18.16 -37.19 -8.17
CA PHE A 243 16.87 -37.02 -8.86
C PHE A 243 16.34 -38.40 -9.26
N ASN A 244 15.72 -39.13 -8.34
CA ASN A 244 15.08 -40.39 -8.67
C ASN A 244 13.61 -40.15 -9.02
N LYS A 245 13.24 -40.32 -10.30
CA LYS A 245 11.87 -40.12 -10.84
C LYS A 245 10.84 -41.15 -10.37
N THR A 246 11.22 -42.06 -9.48
CA THR A 246 10.34 -43.08 -8.94
C THR A 246 10.75 -43.34 -7.50
N ASN A 247 9.79 -43.09 -6.59
CA ASN A 247 9.73 -43.46 -5.17
C ASN A 247 10.24 -42.42 -4.15
N SER A 248 9.25 -41.76 -3.53
CA SER A 248 9.04 -41.65 -2.08
C SER A 248 10.24 -41.29 -1.20
N LEU A 249 10.21 -40.08 -0.63
CA LEU A 249 10.55 -39.72 0.76
C LEU A 249 11.71 -40.46 1.48
N ASN A 250 12.74 -40.93 0.78
CA ASN A 250 13.91 -41.53 1.43
C ASN A 250 15.22 -40.99 0.84
N GLU A 251 15.80 -40.10 1.65
CA GLU A 251 17.20 -39.70 1.80
C GLU A 251 17.99 -39.33 0.51
N THR A 252 18.60 -38.13 0.54
CA THR A 252 19.53 -37.54 -0.44
C THR A 252 18.95 -37.24 -1.84
N LEU A 253 18.14 -36.21 -2.12
CA LEU A 253 17.78 -34.95 -1.47
C LEU A 253 16.30 -35.04 -1.06
N SER A 254 16.01 -35.13 0.24
CA SER A 254 14.62 -35.08 0.67
C SER A 254 14.11 -33.65 0.50
N PHE A 255 12.93 -33.49 -0.09
CA PHE A 255 11.98 -32.37 -0.02
C PHE A 255 12.25 -31.25 1.00
N GLY A 256 12.78 -31.57 2.19
CA GLY A 256 13.10 -30.63 3.27
C GLY A 256 14.12 -29.51 2.99
N ASN A 257 15.05 -29.62 2.03
CA ASN A 257 16.11 -28.59 1.94
C ASN A 257 15.71 -27.36 1.12
N ALA A 258 15.25 -27.50 -0.13
CA ALA A 258 14.86 -26.32 -0.94
C ALA A 258 13.47 -25.77 -0.57
N ALA A 259 12.50 -26.65 -0.32
CA ALA A 259 11.18 -26.26 0.14
C ALA A 259 11.18 -25.87 1.62
N GLY A 260 11.96 -26.55 2.48
CA GLY A 260 12.06 -26.18 3.90
C GLY A 260 12.81 -24.87 4.15
N ILE A 261 13.79 -24.53 3.31
CA ILE A 261 14.40 -23.19 3.31
C ILE A 261 13.39 -22.10 2.92
N SER A 262 12.61 -22.35 1.86
CA SER A 262 11.58 -21.43 1.37
C SER A 262 10.46 -21.25 2.41
N ALA A 263 10.05 -22.36 3.04
CA ALA A 263 9.08 -22.39 4.13
C ALA A 263 9.62 -21.69 5.39
N TYR A 264 10.91 -21.81 5.70
CA TYR A 264 11.53 -21.13 6.84
C TYR A 264 11.46 -19.60 6.72
N TRP A 265 11.87 -19.05 5.57
CA TRP A 265 11.74 -17.61 5.33
C TRP A 265 10.28 -17.16 5.26
N GLY A 266 9.42 -17.99 4.68
CA GLY A 266 7.96 -17.85 4.74
C GLY A 266 7.46 -17.65 6.16
N GLN A 267 7.80 -18.56 7.07
CA GLN A 267 7.37 -18.52 8.47
C GLN A 267 7.89 -17.28 9.21
N LEU A 268 9.18 -16.95 9.04
CA LEU A 268 9.76 -15.77 9.69
C LEU A 268 9.05 -14.49 9.25
N VAL A 269 8.79 -14.33 7.95
CA VAL A 269 8.10 -13.16 7.41
C VAL A 269 6.63 -13.13 7.82
N GLN A 270 5.95 -14.26 7.74
CA GLN A 270 4.52 -14.37 8.03
C GLN A 270 4.17 -14.15 9.50
N TYR A 271 4.96 -14.68 10.43
CA TYR A 271 4.67 -14.62 11.87
C TYR A 271 5.48 -13.56 12.62
N GLY A 272 6.53 -12.99 12.00
CA GLY A 272 7.34 -11.92 12.58
C GLY A 272 8.11 -12.31 13.84
N GLN A 273 8.27 -13.61 14.12
CA GLN A 273 8.99 -14.13 15.27
C GLN A 273 10.19 -14.97 14.80
N PRO A 274 11.40 -14.71 15.32
CA PRO A 274 12.56 -15.55 15.01
C PRO A 274 12.37 -16.95 15.56
N THR A 275 12.47 -17.98 14.71
CA THR A 275 12.34 -19.39 15.11
C THR A 275 13.69 -19.87 15.63
N PRO A 276 13.84 -20.29 16.89
CA PRO A 276 15.15 -20.73 17.37
C PRO A 276 15.66 -21.95 16.60
N LEU A 277 16.90 -21.90 16.10
CA LEU A 277 17.59 -23.01 15.43
C LEU A 277 18.70 -23.61 16.33
N ILE A 278 18.95 -24.91 16.18
CA ILE A 278 20.04 -25.60 16.88
C ILE A 278 21.32 -25.38 16.07
N TYR A 279 22.20 -24.52 16.59
CA TYR A 279 23.52 -24.25 16.01
C TYR A 279 24.62 -24.69 16.99
N HIS A 280 25.42 -25.69 16.60
CA HIS A 280 26.45 -26.34 17.44
C HIS A 280 25.97 -26.68 18.87
N GLY A 281 24.78 -27.28 18.99
CA GLY A 281 24.21 -27.67 20.29
C GLY A 281 23.72 -26.51 21.16
N LYS A 282 23.60 -25.28 20.62
CA LYS A 282 23.05 -24.11 21.31
C LYS A 282 21.86 -23.53 20.53
N HIS A 283 20.84 -23.09 21.27
CA HIS A 283 19.70 -22.39 20.71
C HIS A 283 20.08 -20.97 20.27
N LYS A 284 19.77 -20.61 19.02
CA LYS A 284 20.05 -19.28 18.46
C LYS A 284 18.86 -18.74 17.68
N ASN A 285 18.67 -17.43 17.78
CA ASN A 285 17.84 -16.62 16.91
C ASN A 285 18.35 -16.80 15.47
N ASP A 286 17.44 -16.99 14.54
CA ASP A 286 17.63 -17.33 13.14
C ASP A 286 18.00 -16.11 12.27
N VAL A 287 17.41 -14.94 12.54
CA VAL A 287 17.88 -13.62 12.06
C VAL A 287 19.32 -13.35 12.53
N ASP A 288 19.67 -13.73 13.76
CA ASP A 288 21.05 -13.61 14.27
C ASP A 288 22.00 -14.57 13.53
N LEU A 289 21.55 -15.76 13.15
CA LEU A 289 22.35 -16.71 12.39
C LEU A 289 22.64 -16.17 10.99
N VAL A 290 21.60 -15.76 10.26
CA VAL A 290 21.70 -15.47 8.82
C VAL A 290 21.96 -14.00 8.52
N CYS A 291 21.30 -13.07 9.23
CA CYS A 291 21.28 -11.66 8.84
C CYS A 291 22.00 -10.68 9.76
N SER A 292 22.40 -11.09 10.97
CA SER A 292 23.22 -10.21 11.82
C SER A 292 24.70 -10.20 11.44
N GLY A 293 25.12 -11.14 10.58
CA GLY A 293 26.53 -11.37 10.24
C GLY A 293 27.37 -11.94 11.37
N LYS A 294 26.76 -12.38 12.48
CA LYS A 294 27.47 -12.89 13.65
C LYS A 294 27.98 -14.32 13.49
N TYR A 295 27.26 -15.13 12.71
CA TYR A 295 27.54 -16.56 12.55
C TYR A 295 27.84 -16.88 11.08
N TYR A 296 27.01 -16.40 10.16
CA TYR A 296 27.27 -16.48 8.73
C TYR A 296 27.53 -15.07 8.17
N THR A 297 28.81 -14.68 8.13
CA THR A 297 29.21 -13.35 7.62
C THR A 297 29.04 -13.21 6.12
N THR A 298 29.10 -14.33 5.37
CA THR A 298 29.06 -14.35 3.91
C THR A 298 27.74 -13.80 3.35
N PHE A 299 26.61 -14.01 4.05
CA PHE A 299 25.32 -13.47 3.62
C PHE A 299 25.23 -11.94 3.66
N ILE A 300 26.06 -11.27 4.46
CA ILE A 300 26.08 -9.80 4.53
C ILE A 300 27.32 -9.16 3.90
N ASP A 301 28.38 -9.94 3.65
CA ASP A 301 29.61 -9.47 3.03
C ASP A 301 29.53 -9.60 1.51
N THR A 302 29.41 -8.47 0.82
CA THR A 302 29.37 -8.40 -0.64
C THR A 302 30.66 -8.87 -1.32
N ASN A 303 31.78 -8.92 -0.59
CA ASN A 303 33.07 -9.37 -1.10
C ASN A 303 33.34 -10.87 -0.86
N SER A 304 32.42 -11.59 -0.20
CA SER A 304 32.53 -13.03 -0.01
C SER A 304 32.60 -13.78 -1.35
N THR A 305 33.45 -14.80 -1.42
CA THR A 305 33.54 -15.65 -2.62
C THR A 305 32.29 -16.49 -2.76
N ASP A 306 31.90 -16.79 -4.00
CA ASP A 306 30.75 -17.65 -4.28
C ASP A 306 30.88 -19.04 -3.64
N GLU A 307 32.09 -19.57 -3.51
CA GLU A 307 32.36 -20.83 -2.82
C GLU A 307 32.10 -20.75 -1.32
N ALA A 308 32.55 -19.67 -0.65
CA ALA A 308 32.30 -19.47 0.78
C ALA A 308 30.81 -19.25 1.07
N LEU A 309 30.14 -18.43 0.25
CA LEU A 309 28.71 -18.18 0.37
C LEU A 309 27.87 -19.45 0.17
N LEU A 310 28.24 -20.29 -0.80
CA LEU A 310 27.55 -21.55 -1.03
C LEU A 310 27.77 -22.54 0.11
N ASN A 311 28.98 -22.60 0.69
CA ASN A 311 29.26 -23.47 1.84
C ASN A 311 28.43 -23.07 3.07
N ASP A 312 28.35 -21.77 3.39
CA ASP A 312 27.53 -21.26 4.49
C ASP A 312 26.04 -21.54 4.27
N TYR A 313 25.56 -21.42 3.03
CA TYR A 313 24.19 -21.80 2.66
C TYR A 313 23.90 -23.28 2.83
N MET A 314 24.84 -24.15 2.41
CA MET A 314 24.71 -25.58 2.60
C MET A 314 24.75 -25.96 4.09
N GLU A 315 25.60 -25.32 4.89
CA GLU A 315 25.63 -25.53 6.34
C GLU A 315 24.31 -25.11 7.00
N PHE A 316 23.81 -23.91 6.66
CA PHE A 316 22.54 -23.40 7.15
C PHE A 316 21.36 -24.32 6.79
N SER A 317 21.33 -24.84 5.57
CA SER A 317 20.28 -25.76 5.10
C SER A 317 20.21 -27.08 5.88
N ASN A 318 21.29 -27.43 6.57
CA ASN A 318 21.38 -28.65 7.38
C ASN A 318 21.01 -28.41 8.86
N LEU A 319 20.72 -27.16 9.27
CA LEU A 319 20.33 -26.85 10.65
C LEU A 319 18.92 -27.37 10.96
N GLN A 320 18.73 -27.82 12.20
CA GLN A 320 17.46 -28.35 12.68
C GLN A 320 16.78 -27.34 13.63
N PRO A 321 15.45 -27.15 13.55
CA PRO A 321 14.71 -26.29 14.47
C PRO A 321 14.74 -26.83 15.91
N VAL A 322 14.80 -25.92 16.90
CA VAL A 322 14.96 -26.25 18.35
C VAL A 322 13.79 -27.01 18.93
N ASN A 323 12.60 -26.67 18.48
CA ASN A 323 11.38 -27.43 18.62
C ASN A 323 10.71 -27.16 17.28
N PRO A 324 10.54 -28.14 16.38
CA PRO A 324 9.51 -27.93 15.38
C PRO A 324 8.23 -27.57 16.17
N PRO A 325 7.43 -26.56 15.75
CA PRO A 325 6.09 -26.42 16.31
C PRO A 325 5.51 -27.83 16.36
N PRO A 326 4.89 -28.28 17.48
CA PRO A 326 4.51 -29.68 17.66
C PRO A 326 4.00 -30.13 16.32
N GLN A 327 4.77 -30.98 15.63
CA GLN A 327 4.37 -31.43 14.32
C GLN A 327 3.20 -32.26 14.71
N ASP A 328 2.03 -31.65 14.65
CA ASP A 328 0.81 -32.38 14.63
C ASP A 328 1.01 -33.23 13.38
N PRO A 329 1.31 -34.53 13.53
CA PRO A 329 1.64 -35.36 12.37
C PRO A 329 0.45 -35.40 11.41
N TYR A 330 -0.73 -35.01 11.91
CA TYR A 330 -1.97 -34.87 11.19
C TYR A 330 -2.01 -33.60 10.31
N ALA A 331 -1.40 -32.49 10.71
CA ALA A 331 -1.56 -31.21 10.02
C ALA A 331 -0.89 -31.18 8.63
N ASN A 332 0.32 -31.72 8.49
CA ASN A 332 1.08 -31.58 7.24
C ASN A 332 0.49 -32.39 6.09
N ALA A 333 0.17 -33.67 6.29
CA ALA A 333 -0.37 -34.52 5.23
C ALA A 333 -1.80 -34.15 4.84
N PHE A 334 -2.63 -33.74 5.82
CA PHE A 334 -4.01 -33.33 5.58
C PHE A 334 -4.08 -31.95 4.93
N TRP A 335 -3.22 -31.02 5.34
CA TRP A 335 -3.07 -29.75 4.65
C TRP A 335 -2.55 -29.95 3.23
N GLN A 336 -1.55 -30.81 3.02
CA GLN A 336 -1.05 -31.13 1.67
C GLN A 336 -2.16 -31.70 0.78
N TYR A 337 -3.07 -32.51 1.32
CA TYR A 337 -4.25 -32.98 0.58
C TYR A 337 -5.18 -31.83 0.17
N GLN A 338 -5.62 -30.97 1.09
CA GLN A 338 -6.49 -29.83 0.74
C GLN A 338 -5.78 -28.83 -0.17
N PHE A 339 -4.49 -28.63 0.05
CA PHE A 339 -3.63 -27.84 -0.81
C PHE A 339 -3.59 -28.39 -2.24
N CYS A 340 -3.44 -29.70 -2.43
CA CYS A 340 -3.45 -30.33 -3.76
C CYS A 340 -4.85 -30.36 -4.40
N MET A 341 -5.91 -30.51 -3.61
CA MET A 341 -7.28 -30.74 -4.14
C MET A 341 -8.11 -29.47 -4.25
N GLU A 342 -8.00 -28.55 -3.30
CA GLU A 342 -8.89 -27.38 -3.15
C GLU A 342 -8.22 -26.05 -3.45
N PHE A 343 -6.95 -25.84 -3.09
CA PHE A 343 -6.40 -24.47 -3.14
C PHE A 343 -5.31 -24.26 -4.19
N GLY A 344 -4.49 -25.28 -4.38
CA GLY A 344 -3.39 -25.33 -5.32
C GLY A 344 -2.27 -24.35 -5.03
N PHE A 345 -2.16 -23.73 -3.85
CA PHE A 345 -1.22 -22.64 -3.47
C PHE A 345 0.28 -22.91 -3.70
N PHE A 346 0.66 -23.36 -4.90
CA PHE A 346 1.98 -23.83 -5.26
C PHE A 346 2.91 -22.63 -5.32
N GLN A 347 3.84 -22.60 -4.39
CA GLN A 347 4.83 -21.54 -4.25
C GLN A 347 5.85 -21.71 -5.38
N ASP A 348 5.50 -21.21 -6.56
CA ASP A 348 6.26 -21.40 -7.79
C ASP A 348 7.33 -20.31 -7.96
N TYR A 349 8.47 -20.73 -8.50
CA TYR A 349 9.45 -19.83 -9.07
C TYR A 349 9.06 -19.51 -10.52
N THR A 350 8.41 -18.36 -10.74
CA THR A 350 8.18 -17.86 -12.09
C THR A 350 9.06 -16.64 -12.39
N SER A 351 9.40 -16.50 -13.68
CA SER A 351 10.30 -15.55 -14.38
C SER A 351 10.26 -14.04 -14.02
N LYS A 352 9.62 -13.63 -12.93
CA LYS A 352 9.45 -12.26 -12.43
C LYS A 352 10.45 -11.87 -11.32
N ASN A 353 11.60 -12.54 -11.25
CA ASN A 353 12.72 -12.16 -10.38
C ASN A 353 12.47 -12.34 -8.85
N THR A 354 11.57 -13.23 -8.43
CA THR A 354 11.63 -13.76 -7.05
C THR A 354 12.93 -14.56 -6.90
N THR A 355 13.64 -14.42 -5.78
CA THR A 355 15.05 -14.88 -5.72
C THR A 355 15.43 -15.56 -4.41
N SER A 356 14.58 -15.58 -3.39
CA SER A 356 14.83 -16.40 -2.18
C SER A 356 14.33 -17.83 -2.26
N PHE A 357 13.56 -18.20 -3.30
CA PHE A 357 13.10 -19.57 -3.55
C PHE A 357 13.86 -20.19 -4.72
N SER A 358 14.11 -21.50 -4.64
CA SER A 358 14.83 -22.24 -5.67
C SER A 358 14.02 -22.31 -6.96
N SER A 359 14.70 -22.13 -8.09
CA SER A 359 14.16 -22.26 -9.45
C SER A 359 13.65 -23.65 -9.81
N TYR A 360 13.93 -24.63 -8.97
CA TYR A 360 13.46 -26.01 -9.12
C TYR A 360 12.06 -26.25 -8.53
N LEU A 361 11.55 -25.34 -7.69
CA LEU A 361 10.18 -25.38 -7.17
C LEU A 361 9.19 -24.89 -8.24
N THR A 362 9.13 -25.62 -9.35
CA THR A 362 8.28 -25.27 -10.50
C THR A 362 6.83 -25.69 -10.28
N LEU A 363 5.91 -25.12 -11.06
CA LEU A 363 4.54 -25.61 -11.11
C LEU A 363 4.44 -27.11 -11.42
N ASP A 364 5.25 -27.60 -12.35
CA ASP A 364 5.25 -29.01 -12.74
C ASP A 364 5.78 -29.90 -11.62
N PHE A 365 6.77 -29.43 -10.85
CA PHE A 365 7.21 -30.09 -9.62
C PHE A 365 6.05 -30.27 -8.65
N TRP A 366 5.30 -29.21 -8.34
CA TRP A 366 4.18 -29.29 -7.40
C TRP A 366 3.04 -30.19 -7.90
N ARG A 367 2.76 -30.18 -9.20
CA ARG A 367 1.79 -31.09 -9.82
C ARG A 367 2.23 -32.55 -9.75
N GLU A 368 3.52 -32.82 -9.99
CA GLU A 368 4.10 -34.16 -9.88
C GLU A 368 4.04 -34.64 -8.43
N GLU A 369 4.42 -33.81 -7.46
CA GLU A 369 4.30 -34.11 -6.03
C GLU A 369 2.86 -34.45 -5.65
N CYS A 370 1.87 -33.64 -6.04
CA CYS A 370 0.47 -33.96 -5.78
C CYS A 370 0.00 -35.25 -6.45
N ALA A 371 0.45 -35.52 -7.69
CA ALA A 371 0.13 -36.75 -8.41
C ALA A 371 0.80 -37.99 -7.79
N THR A 372 2.00 -37.86 -7.23
CA THR A 372 2.74 -38.92 -6.57
C THR A 372 2.20 -39.20 -5.17
N SER A 373 1.90 -38.16 -4.38
CA SER A 373 1.33 -38.30 -3.04
C SER A 373 -0.11 -38.79 -3.06
N PHE A 374 -0.90 -38.42 -4.08
CA PHE A 374 -2.33 -38.76 -4.16
C PHE A 374 -2.76 -39.26 -5.55
N PRO A 375 -2.20 -40.36 -6.07
CA PRO A 375 -2.40 -40.81 -7.45
C PRO A 375 -3.86 -41.14 -7.79
N ASP A 376 -4.60 -41.65 -6.81
CA ASP A 376 -6.01 -42.02 -6.98
C ASP A 376 -6.95 -40.81 -6.93
N ALA A 377 -6.56 -39.74 -6.23
CA ALA A 377 -7.38 -38.54 -6.01
C ALA A 377 -7.05 -37.40 -6.97
N TYR A 378 -5.76 -37.13 -7.18
CA TYR A 378 -5.31 -35.96 -7.93
C TYR A 378 -5.54 -36.18 -9.43
N LYS A 379 -6.40 -35.36 -10.03
CA LYS A 379 -6.70 -35.36 -11.47
C LYS A 379 -6.29 -34.05 -12.16
N GLY A 380 -5.38 -33.31 -11.51
CA GLY A 380 -5.07 -31.93 -11.85
C GLY A 380 -5.92 -30.96 -11.02
N PHE A 381 -5.27 -29.97 -10.43
CA PHE A 381 -5.95 -28.94 -9.68
C PHE A 381 -6.71 -28.00 -10.62
N ASN A 382 -7.94 -27.63 -10.25
CA ASN A 382 -8.73 -26.65 -11.00
C ASN A 382 -9.24 -25.54 -10.08
N LYS A 383 -8.48 -24.45 -10.00
CA LYS A 383 -8.84 -23.24 -9.24
C LYS A 383 -10.23 -22.69 -9.54
N SER A 384 -10.77 -22.93 -10.75
CA SER A 384 -12.10 -22.46 -11.14
C SER A 384 -13.19 -23.09 -10.29
N ILE A 385 -13.04 -24.35 -9.88
CA ILE A 385 -14.03 -25.06 -9.06
C ILE A 385 -14.13 -24.39 -7.70
N THR A 386 -13.02 -24.25 -7.00
CA THR A 386 -12.94 -23.63 -5.67
C THR A 386 -13.37 -22.18 -5.68
N ASN A 387 -12.87 -21.37 -6.63
CA ASN A 387 -13.23 -19.95 -6.71
C ASN A 387 -14.69 -19.73 -7.12
N THR A 388 -15.28 -20.64 -7.89
CA THR A 388 -16.73 -20.57 -8.19
C THR A 388 -17.55 -20.98 -6.97
N MET A 389 -17.13 -22.05 -6.29
CA MET A 389 -17.81 -22.58 -5.13
C MET A 389 -17.83 -21.57 -3.99
N TYR A 390 -16.70 -20.94 -3.67
CA TYR A 390 -16.56 -20.03 -2.52
C TYR A 390 -16.50 -18.54 -2.90
N GLY A 391 -16.78 -18.21 -4.16
CA GLY A 391 -16.84 -16.84 -4.66
C GLY A 391 -15.48 -16.19 -4.98
N GLY A 392 -14.35 -16.75 -4.53
CA GLY A 392 -13.03 -16.17 -4.73
C GLY A 392 -12.99 -14.73 -4.19
N LEU A 393 -12.42 -13.79 -4.94
CA LEU A 393 -12.45 -12.37 -4.56
C LEU A 393 -13.85 -11.73 -4.65
N ASN A 394 -14.81 -12.34 -5.36
CA ASN A 394 -16.17 -11.79 -5.47
C ASN A 394 -16.94 -11.86 -4.16
N ILE A 395 -16.48 -12.65 -3.18
CA ILE A 395 -17.09 -12.67 -1.84
C ILE A 395 -17.12 -11.29 -1.19
N VAL A 396 -16.14 -10.44 -1.48
CA VAL A 396 -16.05 -9.06 -0.95
C VAL A 396 -17.19 -8.18 -1.47
N ASN A 397 -17.70 -8.48 -2.67
CA ASN A 397 -18.79 -7.74 -3.29
C ASN A 397 -20.17 -8.36 -3.01
N ASN A 398 -20.22 -9.68 -2.81
CA ASN A 398 -21.47 -10.42 -2.73
C ASN A 398 -21.94 -10.67 -1.29
N ALA A 399 -21.02 -10.74 -0.33
CA ALA A 399 -21.34 -11.00 1.07
C ALA A 399 -21.18 -9.74 1.92
N THR A 400 -22.12 -9.52 2.84
CA THR A 400 -22.11 -8.38 3.78
C THR A 400 -21.68 -8.83 5.18
N ASN A 401 -21.27 -7.89 6.03
CA ASN A 401 -20.87 -8.14 7.43
C ASN A 401 -19.66 -9.07 7.61
N ILE A 402 -18.70 -9.03 6.69
CA ILE A 402 -17.41 -9.72 6.85
C ILE A 402 -16.34 -8.67 7.12
N ILE A 403 -15.57 -8.85 8.19
CA ILE A 403 -14.38 -8.05 8.51
C ILE A 403 -13.17 -8.88 8.09
N PHE A 404 -12.47 -8.45 7.06
CA PHE A 404 -11.16 -9.01 6.69
C PHE A 404 -10.05 -8.26 7.44
N ALA A 405 -9.19 -8.99 8.14
CA ALA A 405 -8.10 -8.41 8.93
C ALA A 405 -6.76 -9.04 8.56
N ASN A 406 -5.99 -8.36 7.73
CA ASN A 406 -4.66 -8.82 7.30
C ASN A 406 -3.57 -8.08 8.08
N GLY A 407 -2.50 -8.79 8.47
CA GLY A 407 -1.35 -8.18 9.12
C GLY A 407 -0.56 -7.36 8.10
N ASP A 408 -0.34 -6.08 8.40
CA ASP A 408 0.28 -5.20 7.42
C ASP A 408 1.43 -4.35 7.97
N ASN A 409 2.57 -4.45 7.28
CA ASN A 409 3.55 -3.37 7.20
C ASN A 409 3.42 -2.60 5.85
N TYR A 410 2.48 -2.98 4.96
CA TYR A 410 2.30 -2.56 3.56
C TYR A 410 0.84 -2.57 3.09
N MET A 411 0.09 -1.53 3.45
CA MET A 411 -1.29 -1.28 3.02
C MET A 411 -1.45 -1.00 1.51
N HIS A 412 -0.67 -1.65 0.65
CA HIS A 412 -0.52 -1.30 -0.77
C HIS A 412 -0.51 -2.49 -1.76
N LEU A 413 -0.63 -3.76 -1.35
CA LEU A 413 -0.66 -4.88 -2.32
C LEU A 413 -1.95 -5.70 -2.41
N SER A 414 -2.99 -5.41 -1.61
CA SER A 414 -4.25 -6.17 -1.68
C SER A 414 -5.25 -5.66 -2.74
N LEU A 415 -4.94 -4.59 -3.47
CA LEU A 415 -5.80 -4.05 -4.54
C LEU A 415 -5.38 -4.46 -5.96
N ALA A 416 -4.17 -4.98 -6.15
CA ALA A 416 -3.65 -5.31 -7.48
C ALA A 416 -4.19 -6.63 -8.09
N VAL A 417 -4.88 -7.48 -7.32
CA VAL A 417 -5.41 -8.77 -7.83
C VAL A 417 -6.84 -8.63 -8.39
N LEU A 418 -7.56 -7.54 -8.11
CA LEU A 418 -8.88 -7.29 -8.72
C LEU A 418 -8.79 -6.79 -10.18
N ALA A 419 -7.68 -6.18 -10.60
CA ALA A 419 -7.58 -5.52 -11.91
C ALA A 419 -7.24 -6.46 -13.10
N LEU A 420 -6.93 -7.74 -12.89
CA LEU A 420 -6.44 -8.64 -13.96
C LEU A 420 -7.44 -9.68 -14.48
N SER A 421 -8.72 -9.62 -14.10
CA SER A 421 -9.72 -10.64 -14.50
C SER A 421 -10.58 -10.29 -15.71
N VAL A 422 -10.45 -9.10 -16.30
CA VAL A 422 -11.17 -8.75 -17.54
C VAL A 422 -10.16 -8.38 -18.61
N CYS A 423 -9.73 -9.38 -19.38
CA CYS A 423 -9.26 -9.34 -20.78
C CYS A 423 -8.17 -10.39 -21.03
N ALA A 424 -8.54 -11.66 -21.13
CA ALA A 424 -7.77 -12.59 -21.93
C ALA A 424 -8.27 -12.50 -23.38
N LEU A 425 -7.45 -12.00 -24.31
CA LEU A 425 -7.38 -12.48 -25.70
C LEU A 425 -6.11 -12.00 -26.43
N LYS A 426 -5.21 -12.97 -26.67
CA LYS A 426 -4.10 -13.10 -27.64
C LYS A 426 -2.73 -12.43 -27.36
N PRO A 427 -1.63 -13.17 -27.65
CA PRO A 427 -0.25 -12.71 -27.41
C PRO A 427 0.20 -11.77 -28.53
N ILE A 428 0.65 -10.57 -28.16
CA ILE A 428 1.35 -9.67 -29.07
C ILE A 428 2.83 -10.05 -29.06
N ARG A 429 3.34 -10.32 -30.26
CA ARG A 429 4.75 -10.62 -30.57
C ARG A 429 5.69 -9.52 -30.09
N HIS A 430 6.85 -9.94 -29.57
CA HIS A 430 7.91 -9.15 -28.91
C HIS A 430 8.57 -8.05 -29.78
N ASP A 431 8.20 -7.95 -31.04
CA ASP A 431 8.81 -7.11 -32.08
C ASP A 431 8.03 -5.80 -32.34
N LYS A 432 6.97 -5.51 -31.57
CA LYS A 432 6.22 -4.23 -31.64
C LYS A 432 6.35 -3.31 -30.42
N VAL A 433 7.04 -3.73 -29.36
CA VAL A 433 7.24 -2.89 -28.15
C VAL A 433 8.22 -1.73 -28.43
N GLN A 434 9.20 -1.90 -29.32
CA GLN A 434 10.12 -0.84 -29.73
C GLN A 434 9.51 0.22 -30.66
N GLN A 435 8.27 0.06 -31.13
CA GLN A 435 7.57 1.11 -31.91
C GLN A 435 6.59 1.94 -31.07
N LEU A 436 6.30 1.54 -29.82
CA LEU A 436 5.52 2.33 -28.87
C LEU A 436 6.37 3.36 -28.11
N GLU A 437 7.68 3.16 -28.07
CA GLU A 437 8.65 4.08 -27.46
C GLU A 437 8.88 5.37 -28.27
N ALA A 438 8.50 5.39 -29.56
CA ALA A 438 8.67 6.55 -30.44
C ALA A 438 7.42 7.45 -30.57
N PHE A 439 6.31 7.13 -29.89
CA PHE A 439 5.07 7.93 -29.96
C PHE A 439 4.82 8.80 -28.72
N ALA A 440 5.35 8.41 -27.54
CA ALA A 440 5.38 9.30 -26.38
C ALA A 440 6.29 10.53 -26.64
N LEU A 441 7.34 10.36 -27.45
CA LEU A 441 8.20 11.45 -27.94
C LEU A 441 7.55 12.36 -29.00
N LYS A 442 6.34 12.05 -29.48
CA LYS A 442 5.59 12.91 -30.40
C LYS A 442 4.48 13.72 -29.74
N ALA A 443 4.24 13.52 -28.44
CA ALA A 443 3.27 14.34 -27.71
C ALA A 443 3.78 15.78 -27.46
N ASP A 444 5.09 16.01 -27.59
CA ASP A 444 5.70 17.34 -27.42
C ASP A 444 6.08 18.06 -28.73
N ASP A 445 5.86 17.42 -29.88
CA ASP A 445 5.68 18.16 -31.12
C ASP A 445 4.25 18.68 -31.11
N GLY A 446 3.99 19.78 -30.38
CA GLY A 446 2.68 20.41 -30.12
C GLY A 446 1.84 20.76 -31.36
N LYS A 447 1.51 19.78 -32.19
CA LYS A 447 0.83 19.91 -33.49
C LYS A 447 -0.16 18.80 -33.82
N ASN A 448 -0.25 17.67 -33.10
CA ASN A 448 -1.11 16.55 -33.56
C ASN A 448 -2.06 15.88 -32.54
N ILE A 449 -2.13 16.31 -31.27
CA ILE A 449 -3.17 15.82 -30.32
C ILE A 449 -4.30 16.86 -30.14
N MET A 450 -4.01 18.14 -30.39
CA MET A 450 -4.93 19.27 -30.20
C MET A 450 -5.88 19.48 -31.39
N ASN A 451 -6.79 18.54 -31.64
CA ASN A 451 -7.84 18.71 -32.66
C ASN A 451 -9.06 19.52 -32.16
N HIS A 452 -9.08 19.95 -30.89
CA HIS A 452 -10.16 20.74 -30.30
C HIS A 452 -9.65 22.08 -29.75
N ALA A 453 -10.38 23.16 -29.99
CA ALA A 453 -9.97 24.51 -29.59
C ALA A 453 -9.94 24.66 -28.05
N PRO A 454 -8.90 25.31 -27.48
CA PRO A 454 -8.83 25.61 -26.06
C PRO A 454 -9.85 26.69 -25.66
N LEU A 455 -10.25 26.73 -24.38
CA LEU A 455 -10.95 27.90 -23.85
C LEU A 455 -9.97 29.08 -23.80
N THR A 456 -10.24 30.09 -24.61
CA THR A 456 -9.42 31.31 -24.69
C THR A 456 -10.07 32.50 -24.00
N ASN A 457 -11.40 32.48 -23.86
CA ASN A 457 -12.16 33.53 -23.21
C ASN A 457 -12.33 33.22 -21.72
N TYR A 458 -11.73 34.06 -20.87
CA TYR A 458 -11.93 34.04 -19.42
C TYR A 458 -12.80 35.22 -18.97
N GLN A 459 -13.34 35.10 -17.77
CA GLN A 459 -14.14 36.13 -17.10
C GLN A 459 -13.52 36.47 -15.75
N TYR A 460 -14.02 37.53 -15.11
CA TYR A 460 -13.62 37.93 -13.76
C TYR A 460 -14.81 37.97 -12.82
N PHE A 461 -14.60 37.47 -11.60
CA PHE A 461 -15.54 37.54 -10.50
C PHE A 461 -14.97 38.45 -9.41
N THR A 462 -15.74 39.44 -8.96
CA THR A 462 -15.27 40.36 -7.92
C THR A 462 -15.31 39.70 -6.54
N GLN A 463 -14.14 39.49 -5.95
CA GLN A 463 -13.96 38.90 -4.62
C GLN A 463 -13.60 39.96 -3.57
N PRO A 464 -14.05 39.81 -2.31
CA PRO A 464 -13.42 40.46 -1.16
C PRO A 464 -11.93 40.13 -1.08
N GLN A 465 -11.10 41.12 -0.73
CA GLN A 465 -9.67 40.89 -0.46
C GLN A 465 -9.46 40.06 0.81
N ASP A 466 -10.31 40.25 1.81
CA ASP A 466 -10.26 39.57 3.10
C ASP A 466 -11.66 39.17 3.55
N HIS A 467 -11.95 37.87 3.56
CA HIS A 467 -13.24 37.34 3.99
C HIS A 467 -13.45 37.39 5.50
N PHE A 468 -12.38 37.55 6.28
CA PHE A 468 -12.40 37.44 7.74
C PHE A 468 -12.30 38.80 8.46
N ASP A 469 -12.00 39.89 7.74
CA ASP A 469 -12.10 41.26 8.27
C ASP A 469 -13.16 42.10 7.54
N LYS A 470 -14.36 42.18 8.11
CA LYS A 470 -15.49 42.95 7.57
C LYS A 470 -15.21 44.46 7.42
N ARG A 471 -14.17 45.00 8.07
CA ARG A 471 -13.76 46.40 7.94
C ARG A 471 -12.94 46.62 6.67
N ASN A 472 -12.29 45.58 6.15
CA ASN A 472 -11.66 45.63 4.85
C ASN A 472 -12.75 45.69 3.77
N LYS A 473 -12.77 46.77 2.99
CA LYS A 473 -13.72 46.96 1.88
C LYS A 473 -13.08 46.77 0.50
N ASN A 474 -11.79 46.43 0.47
CA ASN A 474 -11.07 46.20 -0.76
C ASN A 474 -11.60 44.93 -1.44
N THR A 475 -11.63 44.98 -2.76
CA THR A 475 -12.00 43.85 -3.60
C THR A 475 -10.91 43.62 -4.66
N TRP A 476 -10.95 42.46 -5.28
CA TRP A 476 -10.07 42.08 -6.38
C TRP A 476 -10.86 41.26 -7.40
N GLN A 477 -10.29 41.10 -8.59
CA GLN A 477 -10.93 40.35 -9.67
C GLN A 477 -10.33 38.94 -9.71
N GLN A 478 -11.12 37.91 -9.47
CA GLN A 478 -10.70 36.51 -9.60
C GLN A 478 -11.06 36.00 -10.98
N LYS A 479 -10.06 35.59 -11.76
CA LYS A 479 -10.24 35.03 -13.09
C LYS A 479 -10.89 33.65 -13.03
N PHE A 480 -11.73 33.33 -14.00
CA PHE A 480 -12.27 31.99 -14.19
C PHE A 480 -12.59 31.70 -15.67
N PHE A 481 -12.66 30.42 -16.03
CA PHE A 481 -13.16 29.95 -17.32
C PHE A 481 -14.53 29.28 -17.14
N VAL A 482 -15.35 29.32 -18.18
CA VAL A 482 -16.65 28.64 -18.23
C VAL A 482 -16.73 27.85 -19.53
N ASP A 483 -17.04 26.57 -19.40
CA ASP A 483 -17.41 25.69 -20.50
C ASP A 483 -18.86 25.23 -20.33
N ASP A 484 -19.75 25.89 -21.06
CA ASP A 484 -21.19 25.67 -21.04
C ASP A 484 -21.71 24.84 -22.22
N ARG A 485 -20.81 24.23 -23.01
CA ARG A 485 -21.15 23.45 -24.22
C ARG A 485 -22.21 22.37 -23.97
N TYR A 486 -22.21 21.78 -22.78
CA TYR A 486 -23.09 20.67 -22.40
C TYR A 486 -24.15 21.05 -21.38
N PHE A 487 -24.14 22.29 -20.87
CA PHE A 487 -24.95 22.64 -19.72
C PHE A 487 -26.43 22.74 -20.09
N GLN A 488 -27.28 21.93 -19.46
CA GLN A 488 -28.73 21.98 -19.57
C GLN A 488 -29.39 22.29 -18.22
N ASP A 489 -30.68 22.63 -18.25
CA ASP A 489 -31.45 22.86 -17.02
C ASP A 489 -31.37 21.62 -16.12
N ASN A 490 -31.11 21.86 -14.83
CA ASN A 490 -30.90 20.85 -13.79
C ASN A 490 -29.66 19.96 -13.98
N GLY A 491 -28.72 20.33 -14.85
CA GLY A 491 -27.39 19.73 -14.89
C GLY A 491 -26.55 20.08 -13.65
N PRO A 492 -25.60 19.22 -13.21
CA PRO A 492 -24.67 19.57 -12.15
C PRO A 492 -23.59 20.55 -12.64
N VAL A 493 -23.03 21.36 -11.72
CA VAL A 493 -21.84 22.18 -11.98
C VAL A 493 -20.61 21.47 -11.43
N PHE A 494 -19.66 21.20 -12.31
CA PHE A 494 -18.33 20.70 -12.00
C PHE A 494 -17.41 21.93 -11.89
N LEU A 495 -16.98 22.25 -10.66
CA LEU A 495 -16.14 23.39 -10.34
C LEU A 495 -14.72 22.91 -10.04
N GLU A 496 -13.81 23.07 -11.00
CA GLU A 496 -12.38 22.90 -10.80
C GLU A 496 -11.83 24.09 -10.00
N LEU A 497 -11.24 23.78 -8.85
CA LEU A 497 -10.55 24.75 -8.03
C LEU A 497 -9.11 24.85 -8.51
N GLY A 498 -8.65 26.06 -8.86
CA GLY A 498 -7.25 26.29 -9.18
C GLY A 498 -6.36 25.97 -7.98
N GLY A 499 -5.21 25.36 -8.26
CA GLY A 499 -4.17 25.09 -7.27
C GLY A 499 -3.10 26.17 -7.23
N GLU A 500 -1.87 25.74 -6.96
CA GLU A 500 -0.64 26.52 -6.85
C GLU A 500 -0.10 26.99 -8.21
N GLY A 501 -0.96 27.40 -9.14
CA GLY A 501 -0.55 27.92 -10.44
C GLY A 501 -1.66 28.65 -11.22
N PRO A 502 -1.30 29.37 -12.30
CA PRO A 502 -2.29 30.02 -13.15
C PRO A 502 -3.21 29.00 -13.81
N ILE A 503 -4.51 29.27 -13.85
CA ILE A 503 -5.46 28.38 -14.53
C ILE A 503 -5.35 28.52 -16.05
N SER A 504 -5.60 27.42 -16.76
CA SER A 504 -5.48 27.34 -18.20
C SER A 504 -6.66 26.60 -18.84
N GLY A 505 -7.28 27.23 -19.83
CA GLY A 505 -8.30 26.59 -20.67
C GLY A 505 -7.74 25.62 -21.72
N ARG A 506 -6.41 25.36 -21.71
CA ARG A 506 -5.72 24.58 -22.75
C ARG A 506 -6.18 23.13 -22.80
N TYR A 507 -6.38 22.51 -21.64
CA TYR A 507 -6.63 21.07 -21.51
C TYR A 507 -8.10 20.72 -21.23
N VAL A 508 -8.99 21.71 -21.28
CA VAL A 508 -10.41 21.57 -20.96
C VAL A 508 -11.07 20.34 -21.61
N ASN A 509 -10.72 20.03 -22.86
CA ASN A 509 -11.36 18.93 -23.61
C ASN A 509 -10.99 17.54 -23.10
N TYR A 510 -9.93 17.42 -22.31
CA TYR A 510 -9.41 16.15 -21.80
C TYR A 510 -9.59 16.01 -20.28
N GLN A 511 -10.11 17.05 -19.63
CA GLN A 511 -10.35 17.04 -18.19
C GLN A 511 -11.55 16.15 -17.83
N LEU A 512 -11.44 15.41 -16.73
CA LEU A 512 -12.49 14.54 -16.19
C LEU A 512 -13.81 15.31 -16.02
N GLU A 513 -13.74 16.52 -15.49
CA GLU A 513 -14.85 17.45 -15.28
C GLU A 513 -15.64 17.70 -16.56
N THR A 514 -14.94 17.88 -17.68
CA THR A 514 -15.57 18.09 -19.00
C THR A 514 -16.22 16.81 -19.52
N GLN A 515 -15.62 15.64 -19.28
CA GLN A 515 -16.25 14.35 -19.64
C GLN A 515 -17.51 14.11 -18.81
N LEU A 516 -17.48 14.43 -17.51
CA LEU A 516 -18.66 14.38 -16.65
C LEU A 516 -19.70 15.42 -17.09
N ALA A 517 -19.31 16.65 -17.43
CA ALA A 517 -20.20 17.67 -17.96
C ALA A 517 -20.92 17.19 -19.23
N LYS A 518 -20.19 16.58 -20.16
CA LYS A 518 -20.76 15.96 -21.37
C LYS A 518 -21.73 14.83 -21.05
N ARG A 519 -21.40 13.96 -20.09
CA ARG A 519 -22.20 12.78 -19.72
C ARG A 519 -23.49 13.13 -18.97
N TYR A 520 -23.46 14.16 -18.12
CA TYR A 520 -24.56 14.50 -17.21
C TYR A 520 -25.21 15.85 -17.52
N ASN A 521 -25.00 16.39 -18.73
CA ASN A 521 -25.51 17.69 -19.17
C ASN A 521 -25.11 18.84 -18.22
N GLY A 522 -23.91 18.75 -17.65
CA GLY A 522 -23.41 19.66 -16.65
C GLY A 522 -22.65 20.86 -17.22
N LEU A 523 -22.25 21.74 -16.31
CA LEU A 523 -21.41 22.91 -16.56
C LEU A 523 -20.01 22.65 -16.01
N HIS A 524 -18.96 23.01 -16.75
CA HIS A 524 -17.60 23.00 -16.21
C HIS A 524 -17.11 24.44 -16.00
N ILE A 525 -16.64 24.76 -14.80
CA ILE A 525 -16.05 26.05 -14.43
C ILE A 525 -14.66 25.81 -13.83
N ILE A 526 -13.67 26.59 -14.27
CA ILE A 526 -12.30 26.57 -13.72
C ILE A 526 -12.06 27.90 -12.99
N LEU A 527 -11.89 27.87 -11.67
CA LEU A 527 -11.78 29.07 -10.84
C LEU A 527 -10.34 29.29 -10.36
N GLU A 528 -9.74 30.45 -10.67
CA GLU A 528 -8.32 30.69 -10.37
C GLU A 528 -8.08 30.87 -8.86
N HIS A 529 -7.01 30.28 -8.34
CA HIS A 529 -6.63 30.50 -6.96
C HIS A 529 -6.12 31.93 -6.74
N ARG A 530 -6.44 32.52 -5.59
CA ARG A 530 -5.84 33.80 -5.18
C ARG A 530 -4.30 33.72 -5.22
N TYR A 531 -3.63 34.77 -5.70
CA TYR A 531 -2.17 34.90 -5.82
C TYR A 531 -1.45 34.10 -6.92
N TYR A 532 -2.07 33.09 -7.56
CA TYR A 532 -1.37 32.24 -8.52
C TYR A 532 -1.61 32.60 -9.99
N GLY A 533 -2.57 33.47 -10.27
CA GLY A 533 -2.79 34.04 -11.61
C GLY A 533 -1.85 35.19 -11.97
N THR A 534 -2.11 35.79 -13.12
CA THR A 534 -1.48 37.07 -13.51
C THR A 534 -1.82 38.19 -12.52
N ASN A 535 -1.08 39.30 -12.50
CA ASN A 535 -1.34 40.46 -11.61
C ASN A 535 -2.80 40.96 -11.64
N SER A 536 -3.50 40.81 -12.77
CA SER A 536 -4.92 41.17 -12.91
C SER A 536 -5.87 40.31 -12.06
N SER A 537 -5.39 39.17 -11.57
CA SER A 537 -6.12 38.15 -10.82
C SER A 537 -5.47 37.86 -9.46
N GLN A 538 -5.06 38.92 -8.76
CA GLN A 538 -4.44 38.83 -7.45
C GLN A 538 -5.04 39.84 -6.47
N PRO A 539 -5.21 39.45 -5.18
CA PRO A 539 -5.77 40.32 -4.15
C PRO A 539 -4.85 41.47 -3.76
N VAL A 540 -3.55 41.38 -4.03
CA VAL A 540 -2.58 42.46 -3.86
C VAL A 540 -1.92 42.73 -5.20
N GLN A 541 -1.84 44.01 -5.56
CA GLN A 541 -1.25 44.44 -6.83
C GLN A 541 0.25 44.72 -6.66
N ASN A 542 1.04 44.45 -7.71
CA ASN A 542 2.49 44.70 -7.76
C ASN A 542 3.29 43.97 -6.68
N ILE A 543 2.99 42.69 -6.45
CA ILE A 543 3.77 41.84 -5.54
C ILE A 543 5.18 41.66 -6.12
N ASP A 544 6.19 42.01 -5.32
CA ASP A 544 7.60 41.77 -5.67
C ASP A 544 7.98 40.32 -5.34
N TYR A 545 7.61 39.39 -6.21
CA TYR A 545 7.96 37.97 -6.06
C TYR A 545 9.47 37.70 -6.11
N GLN A 546 10.27 38.62 -6.67
CA GLN A 546 11.73 38.53 -6.64
C GLN A 546 12.31 38.83 -5.25
N ASN A 547 11.54 39.51 -4.40
CA ASN A 547 11.89 39.80 -3.03
C ASN A 547 10.81 39.29 -2.04
N PRO A 548 10.84 37.99 -1.69
CA PRO A 548 9.86 37.37 -0.79
C PRO A 548 9.68 38.11 0.55
N LYS A 549 10.70 38.82 1.04
CA LYS A 549 10.65 39.62 2.28
C LYS A 549 9.77 40.87 2.16
N LYS A 550 9.55 41.37 0.94
CA LYS A 550 8.72 42.55 0.65
C LYS A 550 7.37 42.16 0.03
N ALA A 551 7.24 40.93 -0.46
CA ALA A 551 6.01 40.40 -0.99
C ALA A 551 4.93 40.30 0.11
N GLN A 552 3.71 40.72 -0.22
CA GLN A 552 2.60 40.78 0.74
C GLN A 552 1.68 39.57 0.59
N PHE A 553 1.95 38.51 1.34
CA PHE A 553 1.17 37.26 1.32
C PHE A 553 0.10 37.17 2.42
N LYS A 554 -0.26 38.30 3.04
CA LYS A 554 -1.19 38.36 4.18
C LYS A 554 -2.51 37.62 3.94
N TYR A 555 -3.00 37.64 2.70
CA TYR A 555 -4.28 37.04 2.34
C TYR A 555 -4.14 35.68 1.65
N LEU A 556 -2.94 35.12 1.57
CA LEU A 556 -2.66 33.81 0.98
C LEU A 556 -2.78 32.74 2.06
N THR A 557 -3.99 32.19 2.23
CA THR A 557 -4.25 31.02 3.09
C THR A 557 -5.27 30.11 2.44
N ALA A 558 -5.29 28.84 2.83
CA ALA A 558 -6.29 27.90 2.36
C ALA A 558 -7.72 28.34 2.75
N GLU A 559 -7.95 28.86 3.96
CA GLU A 559 -9.30 29.28 4.37
C GLU A 559 -9.83 30.44 3.52
N GLN A 560 -8.95 31.38 3.21
CA GLN A 560 -9.24 32.51 2.35
C GLN A 560 -9.64 32.06 0.94
N ALA A 561 -8.92 31.08 0.37
CA ALA A 561 -9.24 30.49 -0.93
C ALA A 561 -10.55 29.69 -0.92
N LEU A 562 -10.83 28.94 0.15
CA LEU A 562 -12.11 28.24 0.33
C LEU A 562 -13.28 29.22 0.42
N GLU A 563 -13.12 30.36 1.11
CA GLU A 563 -14.15 31.41 1.13
C GLU A 563 -14.30 32.12 -0.22
N ASP A 564 -13.24 32.25 -1.05
CA ASP A 564 -13.41 32.70 -2.43
C ASP A 564 -14.34 31.76 -3.20
N ALA A 565 -14.06 30.46 -3.17
CA ALA A 565 -14.88 29.46 -3.84
C ALA A 565 -16.32 29.46 -3.31
N ALA A 566 -16.52 29.52 -1.99
CA ALA A 566 -17.84 29.60 -1.38
C ALA A 566 -18.57 30.89 -1.78
N ASN A 567 -17.89 32.04 -1.82
CA ASN A 567 -18.46 33.31 -2.25
C ASN A 567 -18.82 33.30 -3.74
N PHE A 568 -18.00 32.66 -4.58
CA PHE A 568 -18.28 32.45 -6.00
C PHE A 568 -19.56 31.62 -6.18
N ILE A 569 -19.65 30.45 -5.55
CA ILE A 569 -20.83 29.57 -5.62
C ILE A 569 -22.12 30.29 -5.20
N ARG A 570 -22.06 31.12 -4.15
CA ARG A 570 -23.24 31.84 -3.63
C ARG A 570 -23.76 32.94 -4.55
N HIS A 571 -22.91 33.57 -5.34
CA HIS A 571 -23.26 34.83 -6.03
C HIS A 571 -23.10 34.78 -7.55
N TYR A 572 -22.37 33.80 -8.08
CA TYR A 572 -22.25 33.63 -9.52
C TYR A 572 -23.62 33.27 -10.11
N GLN A 573 -24.05 34.04 -11.11
CA GLN A 573 -25.33 33.85 -11.76
C GLN A 573 -25.17 32.87 -12.91
N LEU A 574 -25.66 31.65 -12.72
CA LEU A 574 -25.69 30.63 -13.77
C LEU A 574 -26.69 31.00 -14.86
N SER A 575 -26.40 30.62 -16.10
CA SER A 575 -27.31 30.82 -17.24
C SER A 575 -28.57 29.94 -17.17
N LYS A 576 -28.53 28.87 -16.37
CA LYS A 576 -29.58 27.86 -16.17
C LYS A 576 -29.58 27.39 -14.72
N ASN A 577 -30.65 26.72 -14.28
CA ASN A 577 -30.71 26.12 -12.95
C ASN A 577 -29.75 24.92 -12.87
N ALA A 578 -28.97 24.83 -11.79
CA ALA A 578 -28.12 23.67 -11.51
C ALA A 578 -28.72 22.75 -10.45
N SER A 579 -28.54 21.44 -10.60
CA SER A 579 -28.98 20.45 -9.60
C SER A 579 -28.06 20.38 -8.39
N ALA A 580 -26.75 20.54 -8.59
CA ALA A 580 -25.75 20.51 -7.54
C ALA A 580 -24.46 21.22 -7.98
N TRP A 581 -23.64 21.62 -6.99
CA TRP A 581 -22.25 21.99 -7.21
C TRP A 581 -21.34 20.87 -6.71
N ILE A 582 -20.34 20.52 -7.49
CA ILE A 582 -19.37 19.46 -7.22
C ILE A 582 -17.97 20.04 -7.45
N THR A 583 -17.08 19.95 -6.47
CA THR A 583 -15.73 20.52 -6.60
C THR A 583 -14.73 19.47 -7.07
N PHE A 584 -13.72 19.91 -7.82
CA PHE A 584 -12.63 19.08 -8.32
C PHE A 584 -11.28 19.76 -8.05
N GLY A 585 -10.24 18.94 -7.95
CA GLY A 585 -8.86 19.40 -7.93
C GLY A 585 -7.86 18.25 -7.78
N GLY A 586 -6.64 18.51 -8.21
CA GLY A 586 -5.46 17.67 -8.04
C GLY A 586 -4.44 18.28 -7.07
N SER A 587 -3.65 17.47 -6.38
CA SER A 587 -2.62 17.96 -5.44
C SER A 587 -3.24 18.83 -4.34
N TYR A 588 -2.67 20.00 -4.07
CA TYR A 588 -3.23 21.02 -3.18
C TYR A 588 -4.67 21.39 -3.54
N SER A 589 -5.01 21.54 -4.82
CA SER A 589 -6.39 21.81 -5.21
C SER A 589 -7.33 20.64 -4.91
N GLY A 590 -6.83 19.42 -4.92
CA GLY A 590 -7.56 18.23 -4.43
C GLY A 590 -7.83 18.32 -2.93
N ALA A 591 -6.85 18.79 -2.15
CA ALA A 591 -7.07 19.08 -0.73
C ALA A 591 -8.11 20.19 -0.53
N LEU A 592 -8.06 21.28 -1.32
CA LEU A 592 -9.09 22.33 -1.31
C LEU A 592 -10.47 21.79 -1.65
N SER A 593 -10.58 20.91 -2.63
CA SER A 593 -11.84 20.27 -3.02
C SER A 593 -12.42 19.43 -1.89
N ALA A 594 -11.61 18.58 -1.24
CA ALA A 594 -12.02 17.83 -0.06
C ALA A 594 -12.45 18.75 1.10
N TRP A 595 -11.69 19.82 1.35
CA TRP A 595 -12.00 20.80 2.40
C TRP A 595 -13.25 21.62 2.08
N MET A 596 -13.54 21.92 0.80
CA MET A 596 -14.79 22.56 0.38
C MET A 596 -15.99 21.70 0.75
N ARG A 597 -15.95 20.40 0.43
CA ARG A 597 -17.04 19.49 0.81
C ARG A 597 -17.17 19.34 2.33
N TYR A 598 -16.05 19.29 3.05
CA TYR A 598 -16.07 19.21 4.52
C TYR A 598 -16.63 20.48 5.18
N LYS A 599 -16.20 21.68 4.75
CA LYS A 599 -16.52 22.95 5.40
C LYS A 599 -17.82 23.58 4.93
N TYR A 600 -18.22 23.32 3.68
CA TYR A 600 -19.42 23.87 3.06
C TYR A 600 -20.32 22.78 2.45
N PRO A 601 -20.74 21.76 3.23
CA PRO A 601 -21.57 20.67 2.72
C PRO A 601 -22.95 21.10 2.21
N ASP A 602 -23.42 22.28 2.62
CA ASP A 602 -24.66 22.90 2.14
C ASP A 602 -24.51 23.54 0.74
N LEU A 603 -23.28 23.88 0.33
CA LEU A 603 -22.98 24.48 -0.97
C LEU A 603 -22.49 23.43 -1.97
N VAL A 604 -21.60 22.55 -1.53
CA VAL A 604 -20.92 21.56 -2.39
C VAL A 604 -21.45 20.18 -2.05
N TYR A 605 -22.13 19.52 -2.99
CA TYR A 605 -22.75 18.20 -2.79
C TYR A 605 -21.74 17.06 -2.67
N ALA A 606 -20.69 17.11 -3.50
CA ALA A 606 -19.62 16.12 -3.54
C ALA A 606 -18.29 16.76 -3.97
N ALA A 607 -17.18 16.09 -3.72
CA ALA A 607 -15.85 16.53 -4.11
C ALA A 607 -15.03 15.40 -4.75
N HIS A 608 -14.26 15.74 -5.78
CA HIS A 608 -13.16 14.94 -6.29
C HIS A 608 -11.84 15.48 -5.75
N ALA A 609 -11.07 14.64 -5.08
CA ALA A 609 -9.83 15.00 -4.40
C ALA A 609 -8.70 14.08 -4.89
N SER A 610 -8.12 14.46 -6.02
CA SER A 610 -7.06 13.70 -6.69
C SER A 610 -5.69 14.03 -6.09
N SER A 611 -4.89 13.01 -5.77
CA SER A 611 -3.58 13.07 -5.12
C SER A 611 -3.52 14.08 -3.96
N ALA A 612 -4.59 14.15 -3.16
CA ALA A 612 -4.83 15.24 -2.25
C ALA A 612 -4.05 15.09 -0.92
N PRO A 613 -3.05 15.94 -0.60
CA PRO A 613 -2.26 15.83 0.63
C PRO A 613 -2.99 16.45 1.83
N VAL A 614 -4.16 15.90 2.21
CA VAL A 614 -5.02 16.46 3.27
C VAL A 614 -4.38 16.51 4.67
N LEU A 615 -3.35 15.70 4.92
CA LEU A 615 -2.56 15.73 6.16
C LEU A 615 -1.41 16.73 6.07
N ALA A 616 -1.53 17.90 6.69
CA ALA A 616 -0.43 18.84 6.88
C ALA A 616 0.64 18.23 7.82
N LYS A 617 1.91 18.23 7.42
CA LYS A 617 2.98 17.55 8.16
C LYS A 617 4.31 18.25 8.02
N GLU A 618 4.90 18.66 9.15
CA GLU A 618 6.17 19.38 9.17
C GLU A 618 7.39 18.57 8.70
N ASN A 619 7.47 17.30 9.08
CA ASN A 619 8.57 16.43 8.63
C ASN A 619 7.97 15.38 7.69
N PHE A 620 8.15 15.58 6.38
CA PHE A 620 7.62 14.70 5.36
C PHE A 620 8.72 13.84 4.73
N TRP A 621 9.36 13.03 5.56
CA TRP A 621 10.42 12.12 5.13
C TRP A 621 9.93 10.97 4.24
N GLU A 622 8.64 10.61 4.33
CA GLU A 622 8.05 9.56 3.51
C GLU A 622 8.12 9.90 2.01
N TYR A 623 8.13 11.19 1.65
CA TYR A 623 8.33 11.64 0.28
C TYR A 623 9.65 11.13 -0.31
N GLY A 624 10.76 11.27 0.43
CA GLY A 624 12.06 10.77 0.00
C GLY A 624 12.11 9.25 -0.12
N HIS A 625 11.39 8.54 0.75
CA HIS A 625 11.25 7.09 0.65
C HIS A 625 10.44 6.67 -0.58
N ALA A 626 9.35 7.36 -0.89
CA ALA A 626 8.53 7.09 -2.06
C ALA A 626 9.32 7.31 -3.37
N VAL A 627 10.16 8.34 -3.42
CA VAL A 627 11.07 8.58 -4.56
C VAL A 627 12.06 7.43 -4.73
N ASP A 628 12.64 6.91 -3.64
CA ASP A 628 13.57 5.78 -3.73
C ASP A 628 12.93 4.53 -4.36
N VAL A 629 11.72 4.18 -3.92
CA VAL A 629 11.03 2.97 -4.37
C VAL A 629 10.35 3.15 -5.72
N GLY A 630 10.01 4.40 -6.07
CA GLY A 630 9.34 4.74 -7.32
C GLY A 630 10.32 4.87 -8.49
N LEU A 631 11.55 5.33 -8.26
CA LEU A 631 12.51 5.59 -9.34
C LEU A 631 12.75 4.39 -10.27
N PRO A 632 12.98 3.14 -9.78
CA PRO A 632 13.15 1.98 -10.66
C PRO A 632 11.89 1.59 -11.44
N LYS A 633 10.73 2.10 -11.04
CA LYS A 633 9.42 1.80 -11.64
C LYS A 633 8.99 2.82 -12.70
N THR A 634 9.74 3.90 -12.87
CA THR A 634 9.47 4.95 -13.87
C THR A 634 9.99 4.58 -15.25
N ASN A 635 9.42 5.16 -16.30
CA ASN A 635 9.83 4.91 -17.68
C ASN A 635 11.24 5.46 -17.97
N GLY A 636 12.26 4.58 -18.01
CA GLY A 636 13.67 4.93 -18.19
C GLY A 636 14.48 5.00 -16.88
N GLY A 637 13.81 4.86 -15.73
CA GLY A 637 14.46 4.60 -14.44
C GLY A 637 14.93 3.14 -14.37
N ASN A 638 16.05 2.89 -13.68
CA ASN A 638 16.56 1.54 -13.46
C ASN A 638 17.33 1.47 -12.13
N GLU A 639 17.52 0.24 -11.62
CA GLU A 639 18.23 -0.02 -10.36
C GLU A 639 19.66 0.56 -10.35
N ALA A 640 20.32 0.62 -11.52
CA ALA A 640 21.66 1.20 -11.62
C ALA A 640 21.63 2.71 -11.37
N CYS A 641 20.66 3.42 -11.96
CA CYS A 641 20.46 4.86 -11.75
C CYS A 641 20.11 5.17 -10.28
N GLU A 642 19.21 4.39 -9.68
CA GLU A 642 18.87 4.52 -8.26
C GLU A 642 20.12 4.34 -7.38
N THR A 643 20.92 3.31 -7.67
CA THR A 643 22.14 2.99 -6.93
C THR A 643 23.19 4.09 -7.05
N GLY A 644 23.48 4.54 -8.27
CA GLY A 644 24.47 5.59 -8.51
C GLY A 644 24.03 6.94 -7.95
N TRP A 645 22.74 7.25 -8.02
CA TRP A 645 22.16 8.45 -7.39
C TRP A 645 22.33 8.45 -5.88
N LYS A 646 21.93 7.37 -5.20
CA LYS A 646 22.12 7.22 -3.74
C LYS A 646 23.58 7.28 -3.33
N ARG A 647 24.49 6.75 -4.15
CA ARG A 647 25.93 6.85 -3.94
C ARG A 647 26.42 8.30 -4.08
N ALA A 648 25.96 9.03 -5.09
CA ALA A 648 26.31 10.44 -5.31
C ALA A 648 25.87 11.33 -4.13
N VAL A 649 24.63 11.17 -3.65
CA VAL A 649 24.12 11.87 -2.46
C VAL A 649 24.97 11.58 -1.23
N LYS A 650 25.38 10.32 -1.01
CA LYS A 650 26.27 9.95 0.11
C LYS A 650 27.65 10.60 0.00
N LEU A 651 28.21 10.70 -1.21
CA LEU A 651 29.49 11.38 -1.45
C LEU A 651 29.38 12.88 -1.19
N TYR A 652 28.28 13.50 -1.59
CA TYR A 652 28.01 14.90 -1.32
C TYR A 652 27.81 15.16 0.19
N ASP A 653 27.08 14.30 0.89
CA ASP A 653 26.96 14.36 2.35
C ASP A 653 28.32 14.22 3.05
N HIS A 654 29.20 13.35 2.56
CA HIS A 654 30.55 13.23 3.09
C HIS A 654 31.37 14.51 2.83
N TYR A 655 31.25 15.10 1.64
CA TYR A 655 31.86 16.38 1.30
C TYR A 655 31.39 17.51 2.22
N LEU A 656 30.08 17.64 2.43
CA LEU A 656 29.49 18.59 3.38
C LEU A 656 29.97 18.36 4.81
N SER A 657 30.09 17.10 5.26
CA SER A 657 30.55 16.79 6.61
C SER A 657 31.95 17.32 6.93
N LYS A 658 32.81 17.43 5.90
CA LYS A 658 34.17 17.99 6.01
C LYS A 658 34.19 19.51 5.94
N ASN A 659 33.18 20.12 5.33
CA ASN A 659 33.06 21.57 5.19
C ASN A 659 31.88 22.09 6.03
N LYS A 660 32.11 22.27 7.34
CA LYS A 660 31.07 22.70 8.29
C LYS A 660 30.40 24.02 7.92
N THR A 661 31.11 24.93 7.26
CA THR A 661 30.54 26.20 6.78
C THR A 661 29.52 25.96 5.67
N LEU A 662 29.85 25.08 4.72
CA LEU A 662 28.96 24.73 3.61
C LEU A 662 27.75 23.91 4.09
N ALA A 663 27.95 23.00 5.05
CA ALA A 663 26.88 22.19 5.66
C ALA A 663 25.81 22.99 6.42
N HIS A 664 26.03 24.29 6.66
CA HIS A 664 25.05 25.19 7.28
C HIS A 664 24.69 26.37 6.38
N ASN A 665 25.18 26.39 5.14
CA ASN A 665 24.91 27.45 4.18
C ASN A 665 23.60 27.15 3.44
N ILE A 666 22.61 28.04 3.55
CA ILE A 666 21.28 27.86 2.95
C ILE A 666 21.36 27.68 1.43
N THR A 667 22.23 28.42 0.74
CA THR A 667 22.37 28.32 -0.72
C THR A 667 22.89 26.95 -1.15
N ALA A 668 23.96 26.46 -0.51
CA ALA A 668 24.54 25.16 -0.85
C ALA A 668 23.65 23.96 -0.52
N LEU A 669 22.79 24.09 0.49
CA LEU A 669 21.75 23.10 0.81
C LEU A 669 20.53 23.25 -0.10
N GLY A 670 20.27 24.45 -0.62
CA GLY A 670 19.27 24.72 -1.64
C GLY A 670 19.57 24.00 -2.96
N ASP A 671 20.82 23.97 -3.40
CA ASP A 671 21.22 23.22 -4.59
C ASP A 671 20.95 21.71 -4.42
N ALA A 672 21.24 21.16 -3.24
CA ALA A 672 20.97 19.77 -2.90
C ALA A 672 19.48 19.45 -2.73
N ALA A 673 18.68 20.40 -2.23
CA ALA A 673 17.23 20.25 -2.16
C ALA A 673 16.62 20.27 -3.57
N SER A 674 17.06 21.21 -4.42
CA SER A 674 16.55 21.39 -5.78
C SER A 674 16.80 20.16 -6.64
N ILE A 675 17.98 19.55 -6.52
CA ILE A 675 18.30 18.34 -7.28
C ILE A 675 17.47 17.15 -6.80
N SER A 676 17.23 16.99 -5.49
CA SER A 676 16.36 15.91 -4.99
C SER A 676 14.89 16.12 -5.41
N SER A 677 14.40 17.36 -5.40
CA SER A 677 13.06 17.70 -5.91
C SER A 677 12.92 17.45 -7.42
N TYR A 678 13.99 17.68 -8.18
CA TYR A 678 14.03 17.36 -9.60
C TYR A 678 13.85 15.85 -9.87
N PHE A 679 14.54 14.99 -9.12
CA PHE A 679 14.34 13.53 -9.22
C PHE A 679 12.95 13.09 -8.74
N ALA A 680 12.45 13.75 -7.71
CA ALA A 680 11.10 13.49 -7.24
C ALA A 680 10.04 13.81 -8.28
N GLY A 681 10.27 14.85 -9.11
CA GLY A 681 9.42 15.18 -10.25
C GLY A 681 9.22 14.02 -11.22
N PHE A 682 10.27 13.23 -11.51
CA PHE A 682 10.14 12.04 -12.38
C PHE A 682 9.21 11.00 -11.81
N VAL A 683 9.37 10.71 -10.52
CA VAL A 683 8.55 9.71 -9.83
C VAL A 683 7.12 10.20 -9.73
N GLN A 684 6.94 11.47 -9.38
CA GLN A 684 5.65 12.12 -9.22
C GLN A 684 4.85 12.14 -10.53
N TYR A 685 5.45 12.50 -11.68
CA TYR A 685 4.70 12.73 -12.92
C TYR A 685 4.88 11.66 -14.00
N GLY A 686 5.88 10.78 -13.90
CA GLY A 686 6.03 9.62 -14.79
C GLY A 686 6.52 9.88 -16.21
N TYR A 687 6.68 11.15 -16.61
CA TYR A 687 7.22 11.53 -17.91
C TYR A 687 8.60 12.18 -17.77
N PRO A 688 9.51 11.99 -18.74
CA PRO A 688 10.74 12.77 -18.80
C PRO A 688 10.38 14.24 -19.02
N THR A 689 10.80 15.11 -18.10
CA THR A 689 10.78 16.56 -18.33
C THR A 689 11.86 16.93 -19.37
N GLN A 690 11.80 18.16 -19.89
CA GLN A 690 12.80 18.69 -20.80
C GLN A 690 13.72 19.68 -20.10
N LEU A 691 15.02 19.40 -20.09
CA LEU A 691 16.07 20.31 -19.66
C LEU A 691 16.79 20.90 -20.87
N ILE A 692 17.18 22.16 -20.71
CA ILE A 692 18.11 22.81 -21.61
C ILE A 692 19.53 22.59 -21.05
N TYR A 693 20.28 21.67 -21.66
CA TYR A 693 21.67 21.40 -21.33
C TYR A 693 22.58 21.93 -22.45
N LYS A 694 23.48 22.86 -22.14
CA LYS A 694 24.44 23.46 -23.12
C LYS A 694 23.77 23.93 -24.44
N ASN A 695 22.59 24.55 -24.33
CA ASN A 695 21.75 25.01 -25.46
C ASN A 695 21.10 23.90 -26.32
N GLU A 696 21.08 22.66 -25.84
CA GLU A 696 20.32 21.55 -26.42
C GLU A 696 19.17 21.17 -25.49
N THR A 697 17.98 20.96 -26.05
CA THR A 697 16.84 20.39 -25.32
C THR A 697 17.00 18.88 -25.31
N LEU A 698 17.16 18.29 -24.13
CA LEU A 698 17.31 16.85 -23.95
C LEU A 698 16.20 16.33 -23.03
N ASN A 699 15.86 15.05 -23.17
CA ASN A 699 15.03 14.39 -22.18
C ASN A 699 15.85 14.19 -20.91
N ASP A 700 15.20 14.46 -19.80
CA ASP A 700 15.83 14.50 -18.50
C ASP A 700 16.27 13.14 -17.97
N ILE A 701 15.55 12.10 -18.40
CA ILE A 701 15.90 10.71 -18.15
C ILE A 701 17.13 10.28 -18.94
N ASP A 702 17.33 10.87 -20.12
CA ASP A 702 18.45 10.55 -20.99
C ASP A 702 19.76 11.08 -20.38
N ILE A 703 19.69 12.23 -19.72
CA ILE A 703 20.82 12.88 -19.05
C ILE A 703 21.33 12.04 -17.87
N VAL A 704 20.45 11.50 -17.04
CA VAL A 704 20.82 10.88 -15.75
C VAL A 704 20.74 9.35 -15.77
N CYS A 705 19.63 8.76 -16.22
CA CYS A 705 19.38 7.32 -16.04
C CYS A 705 19.60 6.47 -17.29
N SER A 706 19.80 7.07 -18.47
CA SER A 706 20.12 6.35 -19.71
C SER A 706 21.62 6.28 -20.03
N GLY A 707 22.45 7.11 -19.37
CA GLY A 707 23.90 7.14 -19.57
C GLY A 707 24.38 7.97 -20.77
N ASN A 708 23.61 8.91 -21.31
CA ASN A 708 24.07 9.70 -22.45
C ASN A 708 25.03 10.83 -22.05
N ASN A 709 24.77 11.55 -20.94
CA ASN A 709 25.60 12.70 -20.50
C ASN A 709 26.26 12.53 -19.13
N TYR A 710 25.63 11.79 -18.20
CA TYR A 710 26.22 11.43 -16.91
C TYR A 710 26.27 9.92 -16.73
N THR A 711 27.12 9.25 -17.52
CA THR A 711 27.35 7.80 -17.43
C THR A 711 27.73 7.34 -16.02
N SER A 712 28.31 8.23 -15.22
CA SER A 712 28.75 7.91 -13.86
C SER A 712 27.62 7.50 -12.91
N PHE A 713 26.39 7.96 -13.13
CA PHE A 713 25.24 7.57 -12.32
C PHE A 713 24.72 6.15 -12.60
N ILE A 714 25.10 5.54 -13.73
CA ILE A 714 24.69 4.16 -14.07
C ILE A 714 25.87 3.19 -14.21
N ASP A 715 27.10 3.70 -14.28
CA ASP A 715 28.31 2.87 -14.32
C ASP A 715 28.81 2.52 -12.91
N PRO A 716 28.69 1.25 -12.48
CA PRO A 716 29.15 0.83 -11.15
C PRO A 716 30.67 0.97 -10.96
N LYS A 717 31.45 1.10 -12.04
CA LYS A 717 32.92 1.26 -11.99
C LYS A 717 33.36 2.73 -11.89
N SER A 718 32.44 3.68 -11.98
CA SER A 718 32.78 5.09 -11.91
C SER A 718 33.41 5.47 -10.56
N SER A 719 34.46 6.30 -10.63
CA SER A 719 35.20 6.73 -9.45
C SER A 719 34.37 7.68 -8.59
N ASP A 720 34.56 7.63 -7.26
CA ASP A 720 33.87 8.55 -6.33
C ASP A 720 34.12 10.03 -6.68
N LYS A 721 35.32 10.34 -7.20
CA LYS A 721 35.67 11.71 -7.62
C LYS A 721 34.84 12.17 -8.82
N GLN A 722 34.64 11.30 -9.80
CA GLN A 722 33.85 11.61 -11.00
C GLN A 722 32.37 11.73 -10.64
N LEU A 723 31.85 10.78 -9.85
CA LEU A 723 30.46 10.77 -9.43
C LEU A 723 30.08 12.02 -8.61
N LEU A 724 30.96 12.45 -7.70
CA LEU A 724 30.77 13.67 -6.94
C LEU A 724 30.86 14.93 -7.82
N HIS A 725 31.79 14.95 -8.79
CA HIS A 725 31.90 16.05 -9.74
C HIS A 725 30.61 16.21 -10.55
N ASP A 726 30.13 15.11 -11.13
CA ASP A 726 28.93 15.08 -11.96
C ASP A 726 27.68 15.45 -11.17
N TYR A 727 27.58 15.02 -9.91
CA TYR A 727 26.52 15.45 -8.99
C TYR A 727 26.52 16.96 -8.73
N ILE A 728 27.68 17.54 -8.45
CA ILE A 728 27.81 18.99 -8.22
C ILE A 728 27.57 19.78 -9.51
N GLU A 729 28.08 19.32 -10.65
CA GLU A 729 27.84 19.96 -11.94
C GLU A 729 26.34 19.93 -12.26
N PHE A 730 25.70 18.76 -12.10
CA PHE A 730 24.26 18.63 -12.31
C PHE A 730 23.46 19.52 -11.35
N SER A 731 23.86 19.63 -10.08
CA SER A 731 23.17 20.49 -9.09
C SER A 731 23.22 21.96 -9.46
N THR A 732 24.26 22.39 -10.17
CA THR A 732 24.39 23.77 -10.66
C THR A 732 23.63 24.04 -11.96
N LEU A 733 23.22 23.01 -12.69
CA LEU A 733 22.51 23.09 -13.97
C LEU A 733 21.00 22.91 -13.86
N ALA A 734 20.55 22.04 -12.94
CA ALA A 734 19.14 21.82 -12.61
C ALA A 734 18.32 23.08 -12.21
N PRO A 735 18.88 24.23 -11.77
CA PRO A 735 18.07 25.41 -11.45
C PRO A 735 17.53 26.18 -12.67
N ALA A 736 17.87 25.81 -13.91
CA ALA A 736 17.57 26.62 -15.08
C ALA A 736 16.19 26.29 -15.70
N GLN A 737 15.10 26.85 -15.15
CA GLN A 737 14.02 27.49 -15.93
C GLN A 737 13.18 28.43 -15.03
N PRO A 738 13.57 29.71 -14.87
CA PRO A 738 12.62 30.74 -14.49
C PRO A 738 11.92 31.25 -15.75
N GLN A 739 10.78 30.66 -16.11
CA GLN A 739 9.73 31.45 -16.75
C GLN A 739 9.07 32.29 -15.65
N GLU A 740 8.69 33.55 -15.92
CA GLU A 740 8.12 34.46 -14.92
C GLU A 740 6.90 33.87 -14.19
N ASP A 741 6.14 32.99 -14.84
CA ASP A 741 5.03 32.26 -14.21
C ASP A 741 5.52 31.33 -13.07
N ASN A 742 6.74 30.81 -13.17
CA ASN A 742 7.33 29.88 -12.21
C ASN A 742 7.76 30.59 -10.91
N ILE A 743 8.11 31.89 -10.92
CA ILE A 743 8.49 32.58 -9.67
C ILE A 743 7.28 32.86 -8.78
N VAL A 744 6.12 33.16 -9.38
CA VAL A 744 4.85 33.36 -8.66
C VAL A 744 4.44 32.08 -7.95
N VAL A 745 4.44 30.96 -8.69
CA VAL A 745 4.19 29.60 -8.18
C VAL A 745 5.13 29.27 -7.04
N ASN A 746 6.45 29.31 -7.28
CA ASN A 746 7.45 28.88 -6.31
C ASN A 746 7.41 29.70 -5.02
N VAL A 747 7.33 31.03 -5.11
CA VAL A 747 7.37 31.89 -3.91
C VAL A 747 6.05 31.83 -3.14
N GLY A 748 4.90 31.86 -3.83
CA GLY A 748 3.59 31.72 -3.18
C GLY A 748 3.43 30.37 -2.50
N TRP A 749 3.81 29.28 -3.18
CA TRP A 749 3.74 27.94 -2.62
C TRP A 749 4.69 27.73 -1.45
N ASN A 750 5.93 28.23 -1.56
CA ASN A 750 6.88 28.22 -0.44
C ASN A 750 6.34 28.99 0.77
N TYR A 751 5.61 30.09 0.56
CA TYR A 751 4.95 30.78 1.67
C TYR A 751 3.97 29.84 2.38
N GLN A 752 3.09 29.15 1.66
CA GLN A 752 2.13 28.22 2.28
C GLN A 752 2.80 27.01 2.95
N TYR A 753 3.90 26.48 2.41
CA TYR A 753 4.74 25.49 3.12
C TYR A 753 5.22 26.03 4.47
N CYS A 754 5.71 27.27 4.48
CA CYS A 754 6.28 27.91 5.65
C CYS A 754 5.22 28.36 6.68
N THR A 755 3.98 28.58 6.27
CA THR A 755 2.92 29.15 7.13
C THR A 755 1.82 28.16 7.50
N GLU A 756 1.47 27.23 6.63
CA GLU A 756 0.28 26.38 6.77
C GLU A 756 0.57 24.88 6.79
N PHE A 757 1.46 24.37 5.94
CA PHE A 757 1.50 22.93 5.67
C PHE A 757 2.71 22.21 6.23
N GLY A 758 3.86 22.88 6.22
CA GLY A 758 5.12 22.34 6.69
C GLY A 758 5.67 21.18 5.88
N TYR A 759 5.14 20.80 4.70
CA TYR A 759 5.50 19.65 3.85
C TYR A 759 6.99 19.55 3.45
N PHE A 760 7.88 19.58 4.43
CA PHE A 760 9.31 19.65 4.27
C PHE A 760 9.80 18.24 3.96
N GLN A 761 10.19 18.07 2.71
CA GLN A 761 10.78 16.85 2.19
C GLN A 761 12.14 16.69 2.87
N ASP A 762 12.17 15.85 3.90
CA ASP A 762 13.33 15.59 4.75
C ASP A 762 13.94 14.23 4.42
N TYR A 763 15.17 14.02 4.85
CA TYR A 763 15.86 12.76 4.82
C TYR A 763 15.12 11.68 5.63
N ALA A 764 14.87 10.51 5.04
CA ALA A 764 14.35 9.39 5.81
C ALA A 764 15.38 8.94 6.84
N ARG A 765 14.95 8.87 8.11
CA ARG A 765 15.76 8.54 9.30
C ARG A 765 16.54 7.21 9.23
N LYS A 766 16.38 6.42 8.16
CA LYS A 766 16.99 5.09 7.93
C LYS A 766 18.10 5.04 6.88
N ASN A 767 18.71 6.17 6.54
CA ASN A 767 19.97 6.20 5.80
C ASN A 767 19.90 5.83 4.29
N THR A 768 18.72 5.90 3.66
CA THR A 768 18.44 5.20 2.39
C THR A 768 17.97 6.08 1.24
N THR A 769 17.94 7.41 1.37
CA THR A 769 17.20 8.26 0.41
C THR A 769 18.03 8.95 -0.66
N ALA A 770 17.36 9.26 -1.78
CA ALA A 770 17.71 10.24 -2.81
C ALA A 770 17.87 11.70 -2.31
N TYR A 771 17.68 11.94 -1.01
CA TYR A 771 17.79 13.23 -0.33
C TYR A 771 19.05 13.31 0.53
N SER A 772 19.70 14.48 0.55
CA SER A 772 20.84 14.76 1.45
C SER A 772 20.37 14.87 2.90
N LYS A 773 21.11 14.26 3.85
CA LYS A 773 20.78 14.36 5.28
C LYS A 773 20.92 15.77 5.86
N TYR A 774 21.55 16.69 5.13
CA TYR A 774 21.69 18.09 5.53
C TYR A 774 20.49 18.95 5.11
N VAL A 775 19.66 18.48 4.16
CA VAL A 775 18.34 19.05 3.82
C VAL A 775 17.33 18.60 4.88
N SER A 776 17.56 19.07 6.11
CA SER A 776 16.77 18.72 7.29
C SER A 776 15.55 19.63 7.47
N VAL A 777 14.59 19.24 8.33
CA VAL A 777 13.55 20.17 8.80
C VAL A 777 14.16 21.49 9.28
N GLU A 778 15.29 21.46 9.98
CA GLU A 778 15.95 22.68 10.47
C GLU A 778 16.47 23.57 9.33
N TYR A 779 16.92 22.99 8.23
CA TYR A 779 17.23 23.74 7.01
C TYR A 779 15.99 24.45 6.49
N TRP A 780 14.88 23.72 6.33
CA TRP A 780 13.61 24.29 5.85
C TRP A 780 13.08 25.40 6.77
N ARG A 781 13.13 25.21 8.08
CA ARG A 781 12.76 26.25 9.06
C ARG A 781 13.60 27.52 8.90
N LYS A 782 14.92 27.39 8.74
CA LYS A 782 15.82 28.52 8.52
C LYS A 782 15.55 29.21 7.19
N SER A 783 15.34 28.44 6.13
CA SER A 783 14.98 28.97 4.80
C SER A 783 13.67 29.74 4.85
N CYS A 784 12.64 29.19 5.50
CA CYS A 784 11.36 29.85 5.75
C CYS A 784 11.51 31.14 6.54
N ALA A 785 12.21 31.11 7.67
CA ALA A 785 12.45 32.30 8.51
C ALA A 785 13.27 33.38 7.77
N ALA A 786 14.19 32.96 6.90
CA ALA A 786 14.98 33.88 6.09
C ALA A 786 14.18 34.50 4.94
N ALA A 787 13.28 33.74 4.30
CA ALA A 787 12.46 34.20 3.19
C ALA A 787 11.24 35.03 3.65
N PHE A 788 10.59 34.62 4.75
CA PHE A 788 9.33 35.15 5.25
C PHE A 788 9.40 35.47 6.76
N PRO A 789 10.17 36.49 7.16
CA PRO A 789 10.45 36.79 8.57
C PRO A 789 9.19 37.07 9.41
N ASP A 790 8.14 37.62 8.81
CA ASP A 790 6.88 37.96 9.47
C ASP A 790 5.77 36.88 9.30
N GLY A 791 6.02 35.84 8.50
CA GLY A 791 5.02 34.82 8.12
C GLY A 791 5.29 33.42 8.66
N TYR A 792 6.52 33.12 9.09
CA TYR A 792 6.87 31.76 9.51
C TYR A 792 6.16 31.37 10.83
N HIS A 793 5.39 30.28 10.76
CA HIS A 793 4.67 29.73 11.91
C HIS A 793 5.00 28.25 12.07
N ILE A 794 5.88 27.92 13.03
CA ILE A 794 6.35 26.55 13.30
C ILE A 794 5.22 25.55 13.58
N SER A 795 4.02 26.02 13.97
CA SER A 795 2.84 25.21 14.27
C SER A 795 1.73 25.31 13.20
N GLY A 796 2.02 25.87 12.02
CA GLY A 796 1.04 26.06 10.94
C GLY A 796 0.31 24.77 10.59
N TYR A 797 1.08 23.70 10.35
CA TYR A 797 0.56 22.37 10.00
C TYR A 797 -0.41 21.80 11.04
N HIS A 798 -0.16 22.02 12.33
CA HIS A 798 -1.07 21.57 13.39
C HIS A 798 -2.41 22.32 13.34
N ASN A 799 -2.37 23.63 13.07
CA ASN A 799 -3.58 24.43 12.94
C ASN A 799 -4.38 24.03 11.69
N THR A 800 -3.71 23.79 10.57
CA THR A 800 -4.33 23.30 9.33
C THR A 800 -5.06 21.99 9.58
N ASN A 801 -4.40 20.99 10.15
CA ASN A 801 -5.03 19.71 10.49
C ASN A 801 -6.20 19.88 11.47
N LYS A 802 -6.08 20.76 12.45
CA LYS A 802 -7.19 21.04 13.38
C LYS A 802 -8.40 21.68 12.70
N LYS A 803 -8.19 22.52 11.68
CA LYS A 803 -9.26 23.21 10.96
C LYS A 803 -9.95 22.33 9.92
N PHE A 804 -9.19 21.42 9.31
CA PHE A 804 -9.62 20.64 8.13
C PHE A 804 -9.69 19.12 8.35
N GLY A 805 -9.27 18.62 9.51
CA GLY A 805 -9.41 17.21 9.91
C GLY A 805 -8.18 16.34 9.65
N GLY A 806 -7.24 16.76 8.79
CA GLY A 806 -6.14 15.88 8.38
C GLY A 806 -6.67 14.57 7.79
N LEU A 807 -6.07 13.43 8.14
CA LEU A 807 -6.60 12.11 7.73
C LEU A 807 -7.95 11.76 8.37
N ASP A 808 -8.34 12.42 9.47
CA ASP A 808 -9.64 12.19 10.12
C ASP A 808 -10.81 12.79 9.33
N ILE A 809 -10.54 13.54 8.25
CA ILE A 809 -11.57 14.08 7.35
C ILE A 809 -12.54 13.00 6.85
N VAL A 810 -12.08 11.74 6.74
CA VAL A 810 -12.89 10.57 6.37
C VAL A 810 -14.04 10.28 7.35
N ASN A 811 -13.90 10.69 8.61
CA ASN A 811 -14.93 10.55 9.64
C ASN A 811 -15.78 11.83 9.81
N LEU A 812 -15.34 12.93 9.20
CA LEU A 812 -15.91 14.26 9.40
C LEU A 812 -16.74 14.74 8.20
N ALA A 813 -16.55 14.13 7.03
CA ALA A 813 -17.22 14.50 5.79
C ALA A 813 -17.73 13.27 5.03
N THR A 814 -18.60 13.51 4.05
CA THR A 814 -19.17 12.50 3.16
C THR A 814 -19.09 12.96 1.72
N ASN A 815 -19.24 12.04 0.76
CA ASN A 815 -19.26 12.32 -0.67
C ASN A 815 -17.96 12.95 -1.17
N ILE A 816 -16.81 12.39 -0.75
CA ILE A 816 -15.49 12.81 -1.24
C ILE A 816 -14.82 11.59 -1.89
N VAL A 817 -14.55 11.70 -3.19
CA VAL A 817 -13.80 10.71 -3.96
C VAL A 817 -12.32 11.06 -3.84
N PHE A 818 -11.57 10.29 -3.04
CA PHE A 818 -10.12 10.41 -2.91
C PHE A 818 -9.39 9.46 -3.85
N VAL A 819 -8.61 9.98 -4.78
CA VAL A 819 -7.81 9.19 -5.73
C VAL A 819 -6.32 9.45 -5.46
N ASN A 820 -5.46 8.43 -5.51
CA ASN A 820 -4.02 8.58 -5.29
C ASN A 820 -3.22 7.66 -6.21
N GLY A 821 -2.10 8.15 -6.72
CA GLY A 821 -1.14 7.34 -7.47
C GLY A 821 -0.34 6.40 -6.55
N GLU A 822 -0.10 5.16 -6.96
CA GLU A 822 0.64 4.16 -6.17
C GLU A 822 2.12 4.56 -6.02
N ILE A 823 2.72 5.17 -7.04
CA ILE A 823 4.11 5.66 -6.98
C ILE A 823 4.20 7.17 -6.78
N ASP A 824 3.06 7.88 -6.70
CA ASP A 824 3.01 9.30 -6.36
C ASP A 824 3.55 9.55 -4.95
N PRO A 825 4.68 10.25 -4.76
CA PRO A 825 5.24 10.48 -3.42
C PRO A 825 4.31 11.22 -2.47
N TRP A 826 3.32 11.97 -2.98
CA TRP A 826 2.35 12.71 -2.17
C TRP A 826 1.27 11.84 -1.52
N HIS A 827 1.07 10.59 -1.97
CA HIS A 827 0.00 9.74 -1.46
C HIS A 827 0.07 9.56 0.05
N TRP A 828 1.27 9.58 0.65
CA TRP A 828 1.49 9.42 2.09
C TRP A 828 0.81 10.48 2.98
N LEU A 829 0.43 11.62 2.40
CA LEU A 829 -0.32 12.67 3.09
C LEU A 829 -1.81 12.67 2.72
N GLY A 830 -2.21 11.80 1.81
CA GLY A 830 -3.59 11.58 1.38
C GLY A 830 -4.25 10.38 2.06
N ILE A 831 -5.48 10.09 1.65
CA ILE A 831 -6.25 8.94 2.10
C ILE A 831 -5.90 7.72 1.24
N ASN A 832 -5.18 6.74 1.81
CA ASN A 832 -4.79 5.50 1.12
C ASN A 832 -5.55 4.26 1.60
N PHE A 833 -6.53 4.42 2.48
CA PHE A 833 -7.32 3.33 3.03
C PHE A 833 -8.81 3.60 2.84
N GLN A 834 -9.58 2.52 2.79
CA GLN A 834 -11.03 2.61 2.80
C GLN A 834 -11.54 2.63 4.26
N PRO A 835 -12.18 3.71 4.73
CA PRO A 835 -12.74 3.77 6.07
C PRO A 835 -14.01 2.90 6.20
N SER A 836 -14.38 2.54 7.43
CA SER A 836 -15.51 1.67 7.75
C SER A 836 -16.90 2.30 7.55
N THR A 837 -16.97 3.60 7.27
CA THR A 837 -18.20 4.33 6.96
C THR A 837 -18.39 4.40 5.43
N PRO A 838 -19.49 3.87 4.87
CA PRO A 838 -19.63 3.58 3.43
C PRO A 838 -19.93 4.80 2.54
N ASN A 839 -19.63 6.03 2.99
CA ASN A 839 -20.02 7.24 2.26
C ASN A 839 -18.98 7.62 1.18
N TYR A 840 -18.88 6.73 0.20
CA TYR A 840 -18.26 6.82 -1.14
C TYR A 840 -16.81 7.30 -1.18
N PHE A 841 -15.92 6.41 -0.71
CA PHE A 841 -14.48 6.45 -0.89
C PHE A 841 -14.10 5.45 -1.97
N VAL A 842 -13.32 5.86 -2.97
CA VAL A 842 -12.81 4.94 -3.99
C VAL A 842 -11.33 5.22 -4.18
N PHE A 843 -10.51 4.38 -3.56
CA PHE A 843 -9.08 4.37 -3.83
C PHE A 843 -8.88 3.74 -5.21
N VAL A 844 -8.30 4.54 -6.10
CA VAL A 844 -7.95 4.07 -7.42
C VAL A 844 -6.44 4.27 -7.58
N ALA A 845 -5.68 3.19 -7.56
CA ALA A 845 -4.24 3.21 -7.79
C ALA A 845 -3.96 3.56 -9.25
N LEU A 846 -3.65 4.83 -9.50
CA LEU A 846 -3.06 5.25 -10.77
C LEU A 846 -1.53 5.22 -10.67
N GLY A 847 -0.84 5.31 -11.81
CA GLY A 847 0.62 5.33 -11.82
C GLY A 847 1.13 6.55 -11.06
N HIS A 848 0.74 7.74 -11.51
CA HIS A 848 1.40 8.99 -11.13
C HIS A 848 0.41 10.01 -10.54
N HIS A 849 0.95 11.19 -10.25
CA HIS A 849 0.26 12.27 -9.56
C HIS A 849 -0.84 12.88 -10.42
N CYS A 850 -2.08 12.84 -9.92
CA CYS A 850 -3.27 13.39 -10.56
C CYS A 850 -3.62 12.83 -11.96
N ASP A 851 -3.18 11.61 -12.28
CA ASP A 851 -3.42 10.97 -13.58
C ASP A 851 -4.91 10.83 -13.95
N ASP A 852 -5.79 10.77 -12.95
CA ASP A 852 -7.25 10.61 -13.09
C ASP A 852 -7.94 11.83 -13.67
N LEU A 853 -7.35 13.02 -13.51
CA LEU A 853 -7.96 14.26 -13.97
C LEU A 853 -7.93 14.39 -15.50
N PHE A 854 -7.17 13.54 -16.19
CA PHE A 854 -7.11 13.52 -17.65
C PHE A 854 -7.73 12.23 -18.19
N VAL A 855 -8.90 12.35 -18.82
CA VAL A 855 -9.69 11.25 -19.41
C VAL A 855 -9.82 11.40 -20.93
N TYR A 856 -9.16 10.51 -21.67
CA TYR A 856 -9.13 10.37 -23.12
C TYR A 856 -10.05 9.21 -23.52
N GLU A 857 -11.38 9.37 -23.39
CA GLU A 857 -12.35 8.31 -23.71
C GLU A 857 -12.21 7.79 -25.15
N ASP A 858 -11.85 8.67 -26.10
CA ASP A 858 -11.69 8.36 -27.51
C ASP A 858 -10.30 7.78 -27.85
N HIS A 859 -9.37 7.73 -26.89
CA HIS A 859 -8.00 7.25 -27.08
C HIS A 859 -7.53 6.32 -25.94
N PRO A 860 -8.17 5.16 -25.75
CA PRO A 860 -7.80 4.20 -24.71
C PRO A 860 -6.37 3.68 -24.85
N GLU A 861 -5.75 3.79 -26.03
CA GLU A 861 -4.35 3.45 -26.29
C GLU A 861 -3.33 4.29 -25.50
N TYR A 862 -3.73 5.43 -24.94
CA TYR A 862 -2.86 6.27 -24.12
C TYR A 862 -2.78 5.84 -22.66
N TYR A 863 -3.60 4.87 -22.25
CA TYR A 863 -3.60 4.36 -20.89
C TYR A 863 -2.90 3.01 -20.77
N THR A 864 -2.18 2.83 -19.66
CA THR A 864 -1.85 1.49 -19.21
C THR A 864 -3.14 0.72 -18.85
N PRO A 865 -3.15 -0.62 -18.90
CA PRO A 865 -4.32 -1.40 -18.50
C PRO A 865 -4.83 -1.08 -17.09
N GLY A 866 -3.92 -0.78 -16.15
CA GLY A 866 -4.27 -0.36 -14.80
C GLY A 866 -4.97 1.00 -14.76
N GLN A 867 -4.44 2.00 -15.50
CA GLN A 867 -5.07 3.32 -15.62
C GLN A 867 -6.45 3.25 -16.28
N LEU A 868 -6.63 2.37 -17.26
CA LEU A 868 -7.92 2.19 -17.93
C LEU A 868 -8.99 1.64 -16.97
N GLU A 869 -8.63 0.65 -16.15
CA GLU A 869 -9.56 0.05 -15.19
C GLU A 869 -9.91 1.02 -14.06
N ALA A 870 -8.89 1.72 -13.56
CA ALA A 870 -9.01 2.82 -12.64
C ALA A 870 -10.01 3.89 -13.09
N ASN A 871 -9.87 4.36 -14.33
CA ASN A 871 -10.77 5.37 -14.90
C ASN A 871 -12.22 4.86 -14.98
N LYS A 872 -12.46 3.57 -15.27
CA LYS A 872 -13.82 3.01 -15.23
C LYS A 872 -14.41 3.04 -13.83
N GLU A 873 -13.62 2.73 -12.81
CA GLU A 873 -14.08 2.74 -11.42
C GLU A 873 -14.43 4.16 -10.96
N ILE A 874 -13.61 5.15 -11.32
CA ILE A 874 -13.86 6.57 -11.07
C ILE A 874 -15.18 6.99 -11.73
N LEU A 875 -15.38 6.68 -13.01
CA LEU A 875 -16.61 7.02 -13.73
C LEU A 875 -17.84 6.34 -13.14
N ALA A 876 -17.75 5.04 -12.79
CA ALA A 876 -18.85 4.30 -12.16
C ALA A 876 -19.21 4.85 -10.77
N THR A 877 -18.23 5.41 -10.06
CA THR A 877 -18.45 6.09 -8.78
C THR A 877 -19.23 7.38 -8.99
N TRP A 878 -18.85 8.16 -10.00
CA TRP A 878 -19.58 9.37 -10.36
C TRP A 878 -20.99 9.09 -10.86
N ASP A 879 -21.22 8.00 -11.61
CA ASP A 879 -22.56 7.57 -11.99
C ASP A 879 -23.46 7.42 -10.76
N LYS A 880 -22.96 6.76 -9.70
CA LYS A 880 -23.69 6.54 -8.45
C LYS A 880 -23.94 7.85 -7.69
N LEU A 881 -22.92 8.69 -7.54
CA LEU A 881 -23.03 9.96 -6.80
C LEU A 881 -24.00 10.93 -7.49
N ILE A 882 -23.93 11.05 -8.81
CA ILE A 882 -24.80 11.95 -9.57
C ILE A 882 -26.23 11.44 -9.58
N ALA A 883 -26.44 10.13 -9.72
CA ALA A 883 -27.77 9.53 -9.61
C ALA A 883 -28.41 9.72 -8.22
N ALA A 884 -27.60 9.92 -7.18
CA ALA A 884 -28.06 10.15 -5.82
C ALA A 884 -28.31 11.64 -5.48
N ILE A 885 -28.12 12.57 -6.42
CA ILE A 885 -28.45 13.98 -6.22
C ILE A 885 -29.98 14.07 -6.01
N PRO A 886 -30.46 14.59 -4.86
CA PRO A 886 -31.89 14.70 -4.62
C PRO A 886 -32.54 15.57 -5.69
N ASN A 887 -33.53 15.04 -6.41
CA ASN A 887 -34.37 15.82 -7.31
C ASN A 887 -35.09 16.90 -6.49
N LYS A 888 -34.56 18.12 -6.46
CA LYS A 888 -35.31 19.30 -6.03
C LYS A 888 -36.30 19.63 -7.13
N HIS A 889 -37.44 18.96 -7.12
CA HIS A 889 -38.64 19.41 -7.82
C HIS A 889 -39.23 20.66 -7.15
#